data_AF-A0A150NZE3-F1
#
_entry.id   AF-A0A150NZE3-F1
#
_cell.length_a   1.000
_cell.length_b   1.000
_cell.length_c   1.000
_cell.angle_alpha   90.00
_cell.angle_beta   90.00
_cell.angle_gamma   90.00
#
_symmetry.space_group_name_H-M   'P 1'
#
loop_
_entity.id
_entity.type
_entity.pdbx_description
1 polymer ?
#
loop_
_entity_poly.entity_id
_entity_poly.type
_entity_poly.pdbx_seq_one_letter_code
_entity_poly.pdbx_strand_id
1 'polypeptide(L)'
;MTSMQAQSFRPPIRILLFAANPHATERLRIDREFREIRLALRAEEQAGTVEIEQRSAGRPEDLQDALLRLHPHIVHFSGHGTVSEELLLEEYGGEARRVHKRAFAHLFELLRGSIRLVVLNACHSKPLAEAVGEHVEHAIGMEDALADGAAVDFAVALYKGIALGKSVPDAFSLGRNALHLKGHEDADVPALITRTPVEMRPPARTMTTGTRSPIQILFVLDLNSDNPVARDEVEAHLPDQRSERHVLFLSKYGARPANRGVGVDFSGCADAIARMVADARNRLSSDGPPVRYYVAGRAALPVFTHLGMELSAWADVTLINQRKSLIWDVLSFQQQHALAGDPFFKIVKGLDVDEPSDADGRVAVFVSTGHIARRSDIHDFLQTHNSSTAGFVEVRAERSTLATLDATNAALAMSELSRIFERLPSAFPRRKGIALFVAGPATLAFMAGRAINLHSIQDVWVPNHEGGAYKFAAVLPWKGRARALVSGEAHDELTRKRLLESIVERIDALQRTLRIEHLPPALSPEEARRFLARLSTMRIDRELRGDDFEFNIIEGSMVLGRGLVEALRVLPEADRVRVGQTLFLHELFHFDQNLRSATYHGVGRAGVALEEVDYWADAMTAATLAAWEIHRGGESGKERAREITVAYVDAVLCGIEAFDRFEQGERIEALYERRLRRYLIWNLQRVRAQSLTQAEQLWELFGQRLIVELAPLQGRLDERFDKVVDAPQENAEIFVVLGGKLMRSRLAAQAPSVILEAVRTFDRKVLGLAMRAVREQHLGLLAPWAR
;
A
#
# COMPACT_ATOMS: atom_id res chain seq x y z
N MET A 1 48.15 -3.56 13.45
CA MET A 1 48.15 -4.94 13.96
C MET A 1 47.28 -4.97 15.21
N THR A 2 46.01 -5.32 15.06
CA THR A 2 45.08 -5.52 16.18
C THR A 2 44.51 -6.90 15.98
N SER A 3 44.83 -7.81 16.90
CA SER A 3 44.61 -9.25 16.79
C SER A 3 43.12 -9.59 16.61
N MET A 4 42.80 -10.36 15.57
CA MET A 4 41.54 -11.10 15.43
C MET A 4 41.42 -12.06 16.62
N GLN A 5 40.66 -11.69 17.65
CA GLN A 5 40.20 -12.67 18.63
C GLN A 5 38.98 -13.41 18.05
N ALA A 6 39.12 -14.72 17.90
CA ALA A 6 38.09 -15.61 17.40
C ALA A 6 36.83 -15.54 18.29
N GLN A 7 35.66 -15.32 17.68
CA GLN A 7 34.42 -15.03 18.41
C GLN A 7 33.79 -16.29 19.02
N SER A 8 33.53 -16.25 20.32
CA SER A 8 32.82 -17.29 21.08
C SER A 8 31.32 -17.38 20.75
N PHE A 9 30.65 -18.46 21.18
CA PHE A 9 29.20 -18.60 21.05
C PHE A 9 28.45 -17.74 22.08
N ARG A 10 27.30 -17.17 21.69
CA ARG A 10 26.41 -16.44 22.61
C ARG A 10 25.35 -17.41 23.15
N PRO A 11 25.12 -17.47 24.49
CA PRO A 11 24.05 -18.27 25.08
C PRO A 11 22.63 -17.76 24.70
N PRO A 12 21.60 -18.64 24.63
CA PRO A 12 21.69 -20.09 24.75
C PRO A 12 22.32 -20.75 23.51
N ILE A 13 23.30 -21.64 23.73
CA ILE A 13 23.97 -22.40 22.66
C ILE A 13 23.12 -23.65 22.35
N ARG A 14 22.44 -23.66 21.20
CA ARG A 14 21.68 -24.83 20.72
C ARG A 14 22.60 -25.86 20.06
N ILE A 15 22.65 -27.07 20.61
CA ILE A 15 23.46 -28.19 20.14
C ILE A 15 22.53 -29.32 19.71
N LEU A 16 22.65 -29.76 18.47
CA LEU A 16 22.01 -30.97 17.97
C LEU A 16 23.02 -32.12 18.02
N LEU A 17 22.75 -33.12 18.85
CA LEU A 17 23.47 -34.40 18.87
C LEU A 17 22.70 -35.41 18.01
N PHE A 18 23.25 -35.75 16.85
CA PHE A 18 22.62 -36.61 15.84
C PHE A 18 23.43 -37.90 15.66
N ALA A 19 22.79 -39.05 15.80
CA ALA A 19 23.43 -40.36 15.74
C ALA A 19 22.75 -41.30 14.75
N ALA A 20 23.56 -42.08 14.03
CA ALA A 20 23.12 -43.21 13.22
C ALA A 20 23.99 -44.44 13.50
N ASN A 21 23.36 -45.61 13.67
CA ASN A 21 24.05 -46.87 13.98
C ASN A 21 23.35 -48.06 13.29
N PRO A 22 23.44 -48.16 11.95
CA PRO A 22 22.71 -49.16 11.18
C PRO A 22 23.04 -50.60 11.58
N HIS A 23 22.06 -51.51 11.52
CA HIS A 23 22.18 -52.89 11.99
C HIS A 23 23.29 -53.71 11.32
N ALA A 24 23.60 -53.42 10.07
CA ALA A 24 24.63 -54.10 9.29
C ALA A 24 26.07 -53.60 9.56
N THR A 25 26.28 -52.74 10.56
CA THR A 25 27.59 -52.14 10.90
C THR A 25 28.09 -52.57 12.29
N GLU A 26 29.38 -52.36 12.56
CA GLU A 26 29.95 -52.63 13.90
C GLU A 26 29.34 -51.67 14.92
N ARG A 27 28.75 -52.20 15.99
CA ARG A 27 27.94 -51.40 16.89
C ARG A 27 28.78 -50.40 17.71
N LEU A 28 28.72 -49.13 17.34
CA LEU A 28 29.37 -48.04 18.09
C LEU A 28 28.63 -47.73 19.40
N ARG A 29 29.38 -47.34 20.44
CA ARG A 29 28.82 -46.94 21.74
C ARG A 29 28.44 -45.45 21.78
N ILE A 30 27.73 -44.95 20.76
CA ILE A 30 27.37 -43.52 20.61
C ILE A 30 26.56 -42.98 21.80
N ASP A 31 25.70 -43.80 22.41
CA ASP A 31 24.95 -43.42 23.61
C ASP A 31 25.87 -43.05 24.79
N ARG A 32 27.07 -43.64 24.86
CA ARG A 32 28.08 -43.28 25.86
C ARG A 32 28.58 -41.87 25.58
N GLU A 33 28.92 -41.57 24.34
CA GLU A 33 29.40 -40.24 23.94
C GLU A 33 28.40 -39.13 24.27
N PHE A 34 27.15 -39.27 23.82
CA PHE A 34 26.12 -38.25 24.07
C PHE A 34 25.82 -38.08 25.55
N ARG A 35 25.82 -39.18 26.32
CA ARG A 35 25.67 -39.11 27.78
C ARG A 35 26.81 -38.33 28.43
N GLU A 36 28.07 -38.62 28.07
CA GLU A 36 29.21 -37.91 28.68
C GLU A 36 29.26 -36.42 28.27
N ILE A 37 28.89 -36.07 27.03
CA ILE A 37 28.73 -34.67 26.60
C ILE A 37 27.65 -33.95 27.44
N ARG A 38 26.49 -34.60 27.61
CA ARG A 38 25.38 -34.02 28.38
C ARG A 38 25.74 -33.85 29.86
N LEU A 39 26.40 -34.85 30.45
CA LEU A 39 26.89 -34.78 31.83
C LEU A 39 27.90 -33.65 32.02
N ALA A 40 28.78 -33.45 31.03
CA ALA A 40 29.76 -32.39 31.02
C ALA A 40 29.16 -30.98 30.93
N LEU A 41 27.97 -30.83 30.36
CA LEU A 41 27.25 -29.57 30.16
C LEU A 41 26.03 -29.41 31.06
N ARG A 42 25.88 -30.27 32.08
CA ARG A 42 24.68 -30.33 32.91
C ARG A 42 24.39 -29.02 33.63
N ALA A 43 25.43 -28.32 34.10
CA ALA A 43 25.24 -27.05 34.81
C ALA A 43 24.77 -25.94 33.86
N GLU A 44 25.28 -25.92 32.63
CA GLU A 44 24.95 -24.97 31.58
C GLU A 44 23.57 -25.23 30.97
N GLU A 45 23.17 -26.49 30.82
CA GLU A 45 21.79 -26.87 30.49
C GLU A 45 20.81 -26.42 31.59
N GLN A 46 21.14 -26.64 32.87
CA GLN A 46 20.30 -26.20 33.99
C GLN A 46 20.21 -24.68 34.11
N ALA A 47 21.28 -23.97 33.76
CA ALA A 47 21.33 -22.51 33.72
C ALA A 47 20.64 -21.90 32.48
N GLY A 48 20.23 -22.73 31.51
CA GLY A 48 19.63 -22.29 30.25
C GLY A 48 20.62 -21.58 29.32
N THR A 49 21.93 -21.79 29.49
CA THR A 49 22.97 -21.21 28.61
C THR A 49 23.38 -22.16 27.49
N VAL A 50 23.02 -23.44 27.59
CA VAL A 50 23.14 -24.46 26.56
C VAL A 50 21.82 -25.21 26.44
N GLU A 51 21.40 -25.51 25.22
CA GLU A 51 20.23 -26.34 24.93
C GLU A 51 20.68 -27.52 24.07
N ILE A 52 20.52 -28.75 24.56
CA ILE A 52 20.93 -29.96 23.84
C ILE A 52 19.70 -30.74 23.41
N GLU A 53 19.57 -30.93 22.08
CA GLU A 53 18.60 -31.85 21.51
C GLU A 53 19.31 -33.09 20.95
N GLN A 54 18.82 -34.27 21.32
CA GLN A 54 19.38 -35.54 20.87
C GLN A 54 18.42 -36.24 19.90
N ARG A 55 18.96 -36.75 18.80
CA ARG A 55 18.28 -37.60 17.82
C ARG A 55 19.14 -38.83 17.55
N SER A 56 18.65 -40.01 17.92
CA SER A 56 19.26 -41.31 17.60
C SER A 56 18.49 -41.98 16.46
N ALA A 57 19.05 -43.06 15.89
CA ALA A 57 18.47 -43.76 14.75
C ALA A 57 18.19 -42.83 13.54
N GLY A 58 19.12 -41.90 13.32
CA GLY A 58 18.93 -40.76 12.44
C GLY A 58 18.94 -41.15 10.96
N ARG A 59 17.81 -40.90 10.29
CA ARG A 59 17.70 -40.99 8.82
C ARG A 59 18.00 -39.63 8.17
N PRO A 60 18.31 -39.58 6.87
CA PRO A 60 18.58 -38.31 6.18
C PRO A 60 17.45 -37.28 6.33
N GLU A 61 16.20 -37.72 6.27
CA GLU A 61 15.02 -36.87 6.49
C GLU A 61 14.93 -36.33 7.93
N ASP A 62 15.34 -37.12 8.93
CA ASP A 62 15.31 -36.70 10.34
C ASP A 62 16.38 -35.65 10.61
N LEU A 63 17.53 -35.73 9.92
CA LEU A 63 18.57 -34.69 9.98
C LEU A 63 18.04 -33.39 9.36
N GLN A 64 17.43 -33.45 8.18
CA GLN A 64 16.89 -32.28 7.50
C GLN A 64 15.78 -31.60 8.32
N ASP A 65 14.85 -32.39 8.89
CA ASP A 65 13.79 -31.88 9.77
C ASP A 65 14.36 -31.26 11.06
N ALA A 66 15.35 -31.90 11.69
CA ALA A 66 15.99 -31.38 12.89
C ALA A 66 16.69 -30.03 12.64
N LEU A 67 17.39 -29.87 11.51
CA LEU A 67 18.03 -28.60 11.16
C LEU A 67 17.00 -27.48 10.90
N LEU A 68 15.89 -27.80 10.23
CA LEU A 68 14.81 -26.86 9.90
C LEU A 68 14.00 -26.40 11.13
N ARG A 69 13.78 -27.29 12.11
CA ARG A 69 12.98 -26.97 13.29
C ARG A 69 13.80 -26.33 14.40
N LEU A 70 14.96 -26.90 14.69
CA LEU A 70 15.72 -26.58 15.90
C LEU A 70 16.67 -25.39 15.70
N HIS A 71 17.00 -25.06 14.45
CA HIS A 71 17.99 -24.03 14.10
C HIS A 71 19.24 -24.09 15.01
N PRO A 72 19.94 -25.24 15.04
CA PRO A 72 21.06 -25.43 15.95
C PRO A 72 22.22 -24.50 15.62
N HIS A 73 23.02 -24.16 16.62
CA HIS A 73 24.30 -23.47 16.45
C HIS A 73 25.44 -24.46 16.22
N ILE A 74 25.33 -25.66 16.80
CA ILE A 74 26.30 -26.74 16.65
C ILE A 74 25.58 -28.02 16.25
N VAL A 75 26.07 -28.70 15.22
CA VAL A 75 25.59 -30.03 14.82
C VAL A 75 26.71 -31.04 15.07
N HIS A 76 26.48 -31.99 15.97
CA HIS A 76 27.38 -33.11 16.23
C HIS A 76 26.80 -34.36 15.61
N PHE A 77 27.48 -34.92 14.63
CA PHE A 77 27.15 -36.21 14.05
C PHE A 77 28.09 -37.28 14.63
N SER A 78 27.52 -38.38 15.14
CA SER A 78 28.25 -39.58 15.53
C SER A 78 27.73 -40.79 14.76
N GLY A 79 28.62 -41.52 14.10
CA GLY A 79 28.25 -42.68 13.28
C GLY A 79 29.40 -43.21 12.45
N HIS A 80 29.08 -44.06 11.47
CA HIS A 80 30.10 -44.62 10.59
C HIS A 80 30.37 -43.73 9.37
N GLY A 81 31.65 -43.58 9.04
CA GLY A 81 32.11 -43.04 7.77
C GLY A 81 32.78 -44.12 6.93
N THR A 82 32.89 -43.89 5.62
CA THR A 82 33.55 -44.80 4.69
C THR A 82 34.78 -44.14 4.06
N VAL A 83 35.73 -44.96 3.61
CA VAL A 83 36.90 -44.48 2.83
C VAL A 83 36.52 -43.82 1.50
N SER A 84 35.27 -43.99 1.06
CA SER A 84 34.69 -43.33 -0.13
C SER A 84 34.09 -41.95 0.18
N GLU A 85 34.38 -41.37 1.36
CA GLU A 85 33.92 -40.05 1.79
C GLU A 85 32.39 -39.97 2.00
N GLU A 86 31.77 -41.05 2.49
CA GLU A 86 30.33 -41.14 2.74
C GLU A 86 30.04 -41.32 4.23
N LEU A 87 28.88 -40.83 4.69
CA LEU A 87 28.33 -41.19 6.00
C LEU A 87 27.27 -42.28 5.85
N LEU A 88 27.20 -43.18 6.83
CA LEU A 88 26.14 -44.18 6.92
C LEU A 88 25.08 -43.66 7.89
N LEU A 89 23.91 -43.32 7.35
CA LEU A 89 22.70 -43.04 8.11
C LEU A 89 21.77 -44.26 8.08
N GLU A 90 20.69 -44.23 8.85
CA GLU A 90 19.69 -45.29 8.80
C GLU A 90 18.65 -45.06 7.69
N GLU A 91 18.04 -46.13 7.22
CA GLU A 91 16.81 -46.12 6.42
C GLU A 91 15.72 -46.93 7.12
N TYR A 92 14.51 -46.93 6.56
CA TYR A 92 13.36 -47.63 7.13
C TYR A 92 13.68 -49.12 7.30
N GLY A 93 13.71 -49.59 8.56
CA GLY A 93 14.11 -50.95 8.93
C GLY A 93 15.50 -51.07 9.58
N GLY A 94 16.23 -49.97 9.76
CA GLY A 94 17.54 -49.94 10.44
C GLY A 94 18.72 -50.36 9.55
N GLU A 95 18.49 -50.49 8.24
CA GLU A 95 19.53 -50.76 7.25
C GLU A 95 20.39 -49.52 6.97
N ALA A 96 21.60 -49.74 6.47
CA ALA A 96 22.56 -48.66 6.20
C ALA A 96 22.25 -47.94 4.89
N ARG A 97 22.07 -46.62 4.96
CA ARG A 97 21.95 -45.72 3.81
C ARG A 97 23.16 -44.81 3.70
N ARG A 98 23.84 -44.90 2.57
CA ARG A 98 24.98 -44.05 2.23
C ARG A 98 24.50 -42.66 1.86
N VAL A 99 25.05 -41.65 2.52
CA VAL A 99 24.86 -40.25 2.17
C VAL A 99 26.17 -39.72 1.60
N HIS A 100 26.16 -39.43 0.30
CA HIS A 100 27.32 -38.93 -0.40
C HIS A 100 27.69 -37.51 0.04
N LYS A 101 29.00 -37.23 0.04
CA LYS A 101 29.60 -35.93 0.36
C LYS A 101 28.90 -34.73 -0.24
N ARG A 102 28.59 -34.78 -1.54
CA ARG A 102 27.92 -33.68 -2.25
C ARG A 102 26.53 -33.38 -1.68
N ALA A 103 25.74 -34.41 -1.39
CA ALA A 103 24.38 -34.24 -0.87
C ALA A 103 24.42 -33.70 0.56
N PHE A 104 25.34 -34.20 1.38
CA PHE A 104 25.50 -33.76 2.76
C PHE A 104 26.02 -32.32 2.86
N ALA A 105 27.03 -31.94 2.06
CA ALA A 105 27.53 -30.55 2.04
C ALA A 105 26.46 -29.57 1.52
N HIS A 106 25.74 -29.93 0.46
CA HIS A 106 24.65 -29.11 -0.09
C HIS A 106 23.51 -28.89 0.92
N LEU A 107 23.25 -29.83 1.83
CA LEU A 107 22.31 -29.63 2.94
C LEU A 107 22.71 -28.44 3.81
N PHE A 108 24.00 -28.32 4.17
CA PHE A 108 24.51 -27.21 4.97
C PHE A 108 24.67 -25.91 4.16
N GLU A 109 24.80 -25.99 2.83
CA GLU A 109 24.70 -24.83 1.93
C GLU A 109 23.27 -24.26 1.91
N LEU A 110 22.27 -25.12 1.75
CA LEU A 110 20.84 -24.75 1.67
C LEU A 110 20.31 -24.22 3.00
N LEU A 111 20.73 -24.84 4.11
CA LEU A 111 20.28 -24.52 5.47
C LEU A 111 21.28 -23.64 6.23
N ARG A 112 22.13 -22.90 5.51
CA ARG A 112 23.07 -21.94 6.09
C ARG A 112 22.32 -20.88 6.91
N GLY A 113 22.86 -20.53 8.07
CA GLY A 113 22.24 -19.53 8.93
C GLY A 113 22.77 -19.56 10.35
N SER A 114 22.17 -20.39 11.20
CA SER A 114 22.51 -20.47 12.62
C SER A 114 23.70 -21.38 12.93
N ILE A 115 23.99 -22.36 12.06
CA ILE A 115 24.99 -23.41 12.29
C ILE A 115 26.40 -22.82 12.08
N ARG A 116 27.17 -22.72 13.16
CA ARG A 116 28.54 -22.18 13.16
C ARG A 116 29.60 -23.27 13.27
N LEU A 117 29.26 -24.40 13.91
CA LEU A 117 30.15 -25.55 14.04
C LEU A 117 29.43 -26.84 13.63
N VAL A 118 30.07 -27.62 12.76
CA VAL A 118 29.67 -29.01 12.47
C VAL A 118 30.79 -29.95 12.93
N VAL A 119 30.47 -30.92 13.77
CA VAL A 119 31.41 -31.95 14.25
C VAL A 119 31.00 -33.28 13.64
N LEU A 120 31.83 -33.84 12.76
CA LEU A 120 31.60 -35.11 12.09
C LEU A 120 32.47 -36.19 12.75
N ASN A 121 31.98 -36.73 13.85
CA ASN A 121 32.65 -37.81 14.59
C ASN A 121 32.36 -39.17 13.93
N ALA A 122 33.03 -39.40 12.80
CA ALA A 122 32.94 -40.60 11.99
C ALA A 122 34.29 -40.84 11.30
N CYS A 123 34.74 -42.09 11.19
CA CYS A 123 36.04 -42.43 10.57
C CYS A 123 36.14 -41.87 9.15
N HIS A 124 37.29 -41.31 8.78
CA HIS A 124 37.56 -40.72 7.46
C HIS A 124 36.59 -39.59 7.02
N SER A 125 35.99 -38.87 7.97
CA SER A 125 35.06 -37.76 7.69
C SER A 125 35.74 -36.43 7.34
N LYS A 126 37.08 -36.32 7.39
CA LYS A 126 37.81 -35.07 7.07
C LYS A 126 37.47 -34.49 5.68
N PRO A 127 37.45 -35.25 4.57
CA PRO A 127 37.05 -34.71 3.26
C PRO A 127 35.61 -34.18 3.23
N LEU A 128 34.73 -34.76 4.06
CA LEU A 128 33.36 -34.30 4.22
C LEU A 128 33.30 -33.01 5.04
N ALA A 129 34.08 -32.90 6.11
CA ALA A 129 34.23 -31.69 6.91
C ALA A 129 34.82 -30.54 6.07
N GLU A 130 35.72 -30.82 5.13
CA GLU A 130 36.23 -29.82 4.17
C GLU A 130 35.11 -29.25 3.31
N ALA A 131 34.27 -30.11 2.72
CA ALA A 131 33.14 -29.66 1.90
C ALA A 131 32.08 -28.90 2.72
N VAL A 132 31.79 -29.35 3.95
CA VAL A 132 30.87 -28.62 4.85
C VAL A 132 31.48 -27.29 5.30
N GLY A 133 32.79 -27.24 5.54
CA GLY A 133 33.55 -26.05 5.93
C GLY A 133 33.59 -24.94 4.88
N GLU A 134 33.19 -25.20 3.64
CA GLU A 134 32.92 -24.15 2.64
C GLU A 134 31.68 -23.31 2.99
N HIS A 135 30.75 -23.90 3.75
CA HIS A 135 29.42 -23.35 4.02
C HIS A 135 29.19 -22.92 5.47
N VAL A 136 29.95 -23.46 6.45
CA VAL A 136 29.87 -23.11 7.88
C VAL A 136 31.18 -22.49 8.39
N GLU A 137 31.16 -21.76 9.52
CA GLU A 137 32.37 -21.10 10.06
C GLU A 137 33.49 -22.10 10.36
N HIS A 138 33.11 -23.20 11.01
CA HIS A 138 34.02 -24.26 11.41
C HIS A 138 33.40 -25.64 11.18
N ALA A 139 34.20 -26.58 10.69
CA ALA A 139 33.85 -27.98 10.62
C ALA A 139 34.99 -28.82 11.21
N ILE A 140 34.66 -29.86 11.97
CA ILE A 140 35.63 -30.82 12.50
C ILE A 140 35.32 -32.18 11.88
N GLY A 141 36.34 -32.85 11.33
CA GLY A 141 36.23 -34.22 10.83
C GLY A 141 37.42 -35.06 11.29
N MET A 142 37.32 -36.39 11.13
CA MET A 142 38.36 -37.33 11.52
C MET A 142 39.13 -37.76 10.27
N GLU A 143 40.46 -37.67 10.31
CA GLU A 143 41.33 -38.08 9.19
C GLU A 143 41.39 -39.61 9.04
N ASP A 144 41.33 -40.33 10.15
CA ASP A 144 41.37 -41.79 10.24
C ASP A 144 40.38 -42.29 11.30
N ALA A 145 40.39 -43.59 11.60
CA ALA A 145 39.66 -44.17 12.71
C ALA A 145 40.14 -43.59 14.05
N LEU A 146 39.19 -43.21 14.90
CA LEU A 146 39.44 -42.71 16.25
C LEU A 146 38.84 -43.70 17.26
N ALA A 147 39.63 -44.19 18.20
CA ALA A 147 39.12 -45.13 19.21
C ALA A 147 37.94 -44.54 20.01
N ASP A 148 36.92 -45.37 20.31
CA ASP A 148 35.70 -44.96 21.03
C ASP A 148 35.98 -44.13 22.31
N GLY A 149 37.01 -44.50 23.08
CA GLY A 149 37.39 -43.75 24.29
C GLY A 149 37.96 -42.36 23.99
N ALA A 150 38.78 -42.24 22.94
CA ALA A 150 39.36 -40.98 22.50
C ALA A 150 38.27 -40.06 21.91
N ALA A 151 37.33 -40.60 21.14
CA ALA A 151 36.21 -39.85 20.57
C ALA A 151 35.36 -39.14 21.65
N VAL A 152 35.06 -39.86 22.76
CA VAL A 152 34.34 -39.30 23.92
C VAL A 152 35.15 -38.22 24.62
N ASP A 153 36.43 -38.49 24.89
CA ASP A 153 37.31 -37.57 25.62
C ASP A 153 37.52 -36.25 24.86
N PHE A 154 37.66 -36.33 23.54
CA PHE A 154 37.75 -35.17 22.65
C PHE A 154 36.48 -34.32 22.69
N ALA A 155 35.31 -34.94 22.47
CA ALA A 155 34.03 -34.22 22.41
C ALA A 155 33.70 -33.54 23.76
N VAL A 156 33.93 -34.22 24.88
CA VAL A 156 33.71 -33.64 26.22
C VAL A 156 34.58 -32.40 26.45
N ALA A 157 35.86 -32.44 26.10
CA ALA A 157 36.75 -31.31 26.27
C ALA A 157 36.42 -30.14 25.32
N LEU A 158 36.07 -30.45 24.07
CA LEU A 158 35.62 -29.46 23.08
C LEU A 158 34.38 -28.69 23.57
N TYR A 159 33.34 -29.42 23.96
CA TYR A 159 32.08 -28.81 24.37
C TYR A 159 32.18 -28.02 25.68
N LYS A 160 32.97 -28.51 26.67
CA LYS A 160 33.28 -27.73 27.88
C LYS A 160 33.97 -26.41 27.53
N GLY A 161 34.95 -26.43 26.63
CA GLY A 161 35.63 -25.22 26.17
C GLY A 161 34.65 -24.21 25.55
N ILE A 162 33.77 -24.68 24.67
CA ILE A 162 32.76 -23.85 24.01
C ILE A 162 31.78 -23.25 25.02
N ALA A 163 31.25 -24.06 25.93
CA ALA A 163 30.27 -23.62 26.92
C ALA A 163 30.86 -22.60 27.92
N LEU A 164 32.17 -22.70 28.20
CA LEU A 164 32.94 -21.73 29.00
C LEU A 164 33.43 -20.52 28.19
N GLY A 165 32.91 -20.33 26.97
CA GLY A 165 33.13 -19.13 26.17
C GLY A 165 34.46 -19.08 25.42
N LYS A 166 35.14 -20.22 25.21
CA LYS A 166 36.29 -20.29 24.31
C LYS A 166 35.85 -20.22 22.85
N SER A 167 36.75 -19.73 21.99
CA SER A 167 36.56 -19.83 20.54
C SER A 167 36.60 -21.28 20.09
N VAL A 168 36.06 -21.60 18.92
CA VAL A 168 36.11 -22.97 18.39
C VAL A 168 37.55 -23.45 18.18
N PRO A 169 38.49 -22.66 17.61
CA PRO A 169 39.89 -23.08 17.52
C PRO A 169 40.54 -23.39 18.88
N ASP A 170 40.27 -22.58 19.90
CA ASP A 170 40.80 -22.81 21.25
C ASP A 170 40.19 -24.04 21.90
N ALA A 171 38.87 -24.21 21.77
CA ALA A 171 38.15 -25.37 22.29
C ALA A 171 38.56 -26.68 21.59
N PHE A 172 38.83 -26.62 20.28
CA PHE A 172 39.40 -27.72 19.51
C PHE A 172 40.80 -28.09 20.01
N SER A 173 41.64 -27.08 20.28
CA SER A 173 42.98 -27.29 20.85
C SER A 173 42.92 -27.94 22.23
N LEU A 174 41.94 -27.56 23.07
CA LEU A 174 41.66 -28.23 24.35
C LEU A 174 41.20 -29.68 24.16
N GLY A 175 40.39 -29.96 23.13
CA GLY A 175 40.00 -31.30 22.72
C GLY A 175 41.19 -32.20 22.43
N ARG A 176 42.11 -31.77 21.55
CA ARG A 176 43.34 -32.51 21.24
C ARG A 176 44.27 -32.64 22.45
N ASN A 177 44.39 -31.59 23.25
CA ASN A 177 45.18 -31.64 24.48
C ASN A 177 44.67 -32.70 25.47
N ALA A 178 43.35 -32.86 25.62
CA ALA A 178 42.76 -33.90 26.47
C ALA A 178 43.14 -35.32 26.01
N LEU A 179 43.30 -35.52 24.70
CA LEU A 179 43.76 -36.81 24.15
C LEU A 179 45.22 -37.09 24.51
N HIS A 180 46.11 -36.11 24.31
CA HIS A 180 47.52 -36.24 24.68
C HIS A 180 47.71 -36.47 26.18
N LEU A 181 46.97 -35.76 27.03
CA LEU A 181 47.06 -35.91 28.50
C LEU A 181 46.66 -37.32 28.98
N LYS A 182 45.85 -38.03 28.21
CA LYS A 182 45.40 -39.39 28.50
C LYS A 182 46.21 -40.46 27.77
N GLY A 183 47.23 -40.07 27.01
CA GLY A 183 48.12 -40.98 26.29
C GLY A 183 47.47 -41.70 25.11
N HIS A 184 46.43 -41.12 24.50
CA HIS A 184 45.84 -41.67 23.28
C HIS A 184 46.79 -41.45 22.09
N GLU A 185 47.12 -42.50 21.35
CA GLU A 185 47.99 -42.43 20.15
C GLU A 185 47.34 -41.63 19.00
N ASP A 186 45.99 -41.56 19.00
CA ASP A 186 45.17 -40.95 17.94
C ASP A 186 44.93 -39.43 18.12
N ALA A 187 45.73 -38.75 18.95
CA ALA A 187 45.47 -37.35 19.35
C ALA A 187 45.51 -36.32 18.19
N ASP A 188 46.08 -36.70 17.05
CA ASP A 188 46.21 -35.88 15.85
C ASP A 188 45.13 -36.17 14.78
N VAL A 189 44.26 -37.16 15.01
CA VAL A 189 43.22 -37.59 14.06
C VAL A 189 42.11 -36.54 13.84
N PRO A 190 41.60 -35.81 14.86
CA PRO A 190 40.63 -34.74 14.64
C PRO A 190 41.26 -33.57 13.88
N ALA A 191 40.62 -33.13 12.81
CA ALA A 191 41.04 -32.02 11.96
C ALA A 191 40.00 -30.89 11.98
N LEU A 192 40.43 -29.66 12.31
CA LEU A 192 39.59 -28.47 12.26
C LEU A 192 39.74 -27.78 10.90
N ILE A 193 38.65 -27.74 10.15
CA ILE A 193 38.51 -26.92 8.95
C ILE A 193 37.87 -25.61 9.37
N THR A 194 38.68 -24.55 9.34
CA THR A 194 38.14 -23.19 9.43
C THR A 194 37.99 -22.67 8.03
N ARG A 195 36.82 -22.11 7.73
CA ARG A 195 36.60 -21.45 6.45
C ARG A 195 37.65 -20.34 6.30
N THR A 196 38.63 -20.59 5.44
CA THR A 196 39.58 -19.56 5.04
C THR A 196 38.78 -18.55 4.20
N PRO A 197 38.92 -17.24 4.40
CA PRO A 197 38.20 -16.27 3.59
C PRO A 197 38.66 -16.43 2.14
N VAL A 198 37.96 -17.24 1.36
CA VAL A 198 38.08 -17.24 -0.09
C VAL A 198 37.55 -15.88 -0.50
N GLU A 199 38.45 -15.07 -1.04
CA GLU A 199 38.14 -13.86 -1.79
C GLU A 199 37.16 -14.21 -2.92
N MET A 200 35.86 -14.25 -2.63
CA MET A 200 34.85 -14.17 -3.67
C MET A 200 34.87 -12.72 -4.17
N ARG A 201 35.57 -12.55 -5.29
CA ARG A 201 35.38 -11.40 -6.17
C ARG A 201 33.87 -11.19 -6.39
N PRO A 202 33.34 -9.97 -6.15
CA PRO A 202 32.04 -9.57 -6.65
C PRO A 202 32.05 -9.64 -8.19
N PRO A 203 30.88 -9.65 -8.89
CA PRO A 203 30.86 -9.36 -10.32
C PRO A 203 31.65 -8.06 -10.53
N ALA A 204 32.50 -8.03 -11.55
CA ALA A 204 33.50 -6.99 -11.76
C ALA A 204 32.95 -5.59 -11.43
N ARG A 205 33.31 -5.07 -10.25
CA ARG A 205 33.45 -3.63 -10.04
C ARG A 205 34.92 -3.34 -10.32
N THR A 206 35.15 -2.80 -11.51
CA THR A 206 35.90 -1.54 -11.64
C THR A 206 35.93 -0.83 -10.28
N MET A 207 37.13 -0.58 -9.76
CA MET A 207 37.35 -0.01 -8.42
C MET A 207 36.26 0.97 -7.97
N THR A 208 35.56 0.65 -6.86
CA THR A 208 34.90 1.66 -6.00
C THR A 208 34.73 1.11 -4.58
N THR A 209 35.56 1.59 -3.64
CA THR A 209 35.26 1.95 -2.23
C THR A 209 33.98 1.38 -1.53
N GLY A 210 34.16 0.59 -0.44
CA GLY A 210 33.28 0.48 0.76
C GLY A 210 31.85 -0.11 0.65
N THR A 211 31.61 -1.35 1.10
CA THR A 211 30.24 -1.89 1.29
C THR A 211 29.70 -1.58 2.69
N ARG A 212 28.74 -0.68 2.74
CA ARG A 212 28.05 -0.19 3.95
C ARG A 212 26.94 -1.17 4.37
N SER A 213 26.68 -1.32 5.67
CA SER A 213 25.49 -2.03 6.22
C SER A 213 24.20 -1.57 5.53
N PRO A 214 23.12 -2.38 5.47
CA PRO A 214 21.94 -1.98 4.72
C PRO A 214 21.22 -0.81 5.39
N ILE A 215 20.58 0.04 4.59
CA ILE A 215 19.58 0.98 5.09
C ILE A 215 18.31 0.19 5.36
N GLN A 216 17.71 0.39 6.53
CA GLN A 216 16.40 -0.17 6.85
C GLN A 216 15.33 0.91 6.67
N ILE A 217 14.30 0.60 5.89
CA ILE A 217 13.11 1.45 5.77
C ILE A 217 11.94 0.70 6.39
N LEU A 218 11.45 1.19 7.53
CA LEU A 218 10.26 0.68 8.19
C LEU A 218 9.05 1.56 7.83
N PHE A 219 8.11 1.01 7.06
CA PHE A 219 6.79 1.59 6.84
C PHE A 219 5.87 1.25 8.02
N VAL A 220 5.37 2.27 8.71
CA VAL A 220 4.45 2.12 9.85
C VAL A 220 3.05 2.58 9.45
N LEU A 221 2.16 1.62 9.22
CA LEU A 221 0.75 1.81 8.85
C LEU A 221 -0.17 1.88 10.08
N ASP A 222 0.29 2.50 11.17
CA ASP A 222 -0.47 2.54 12.42
C ASP A 222 -1.50 3.68 12.41
N LEU A 223 -2.74 3.35 12.03
CA LEU A 223 -3.87 4.27 11.89
C LEU A 223 -5.02 3.93 12.84
N ASN A 224 -4.87 2.97 13.75
CA ASN A 224 -5.87 2.65 14.75
C ASN A 224 -5.55 3.35 16.07
N SER A 225 -6.23 4.47 16.35
CA SER A 225 -5.99 5.29 17.54
C SER A 225 -6.41 4.62 18.86
N ASP A 226 -7.35 3.68 18.83
CA ASP A 226 -7.83 2.99 20.04
C ASP A 226 -6.84 1.93 20.55
N ASN A 227 -5.97 1.46 19.67
CA ASN A 227 -5.02 0.40 19.96
C ASN A 227 -3.78 0.57 19.07
N PRO A 228 -2.95 1.59 19.32
CA PRO A 228 -1.73 1.82 18.55
C PRO A 228 -0.70 0.72 18.82
N VAL A 229 0.22 0.54 17.88
CA VAL A 229 1.36 -0.36 18.03
C VAL A 229 2.57 0.46 18.46
N ALA A 230 3.15 0.12 19.61
CA ALA A 230 4.33 0.83 20.10
C ALA A 230 5.52 0.60 19.16
N ARG A 231 6.22 1.70 18.82
CA ARG A 231 7.39 1.67 17.92
C ARG A 231 8.45 0.69 18.40
N ASP A 232 8.78 0.74 19.68
CA ASP A 232 9.86 -0.07 20.26
C ASP A 232 9.54 -1.57 20.20
N GLU A 233 8.26 -1.95 20.29
CA GLU A 233 7.82 -3.33 20.11
C GLU A 233 8.06 -3.81 18.67
N VAL A 234 7.77 -2.98 17.67
CA VAL A 234 8.06 -3.30 16.25
C VAL A 234 9.56 -3.36 16.01
N GLU A 235 10.31 -2.39 16.53
CA GLU A 235 11.75 -2.31 16.31
C GLU A 235 12.53 -3.45 16.96
N ALA A 236 12.01 -4.05 18.04
CA ALA A 236 12.57 -5.25 18.66
C ALA A 236 12.59 -6.47 17.71
N HIS A 237 11.76 -6.46 16.66
CA HIS A 237 11.72 -7.51 15.64
C HIS A 237 12.57 -7.19 14.39
N LEU A 238 13.23 -6.03 14.36
CA LEU A 238 14.11 -5.64 13.25
C LEU A 238 15.56 -6.07 13.50
N PRO A 239 16.28 -6.54 12.47
CA PRO A 239 17.71 -6.86 12.60
C PRO A 239 18.53 -5.65 13.06
N ASP A 240 19.53 -5.88 13.91
CA ASP A 240 20.37 -4.79 14.39
C ASP A 240 21.38 -4.29 13.34
N GLN A 241 21.78 -5.15 12.41
CA GLN A 241 22.75 -4.82 11.36
C GLN A 241 22.15 -3.84 10.33
N ARG A 242 22.52 -2.57 10.44
CA ARG A 242 22.06 -1.48 9.57
C ARG A 242 23.07 -0.33 9.53
N SER A 243 23.15 0.41 8.43
CA SER A 243 23.88 1.69 8.39
C SER A 243 23.02 2.82 8.91
N GLU A 244 21.72 2.76 8.58
CA GLU A 244 20.72 3.74 8.93
C GLU A 244 19.34 3.07 9.02
N ARG A 245 18.45 3.64 9.83
CA ARG A 245 17.03 3.23 9.89
C ARG A 245 16.16 4.44 9.67
N HIS A 246 15.35 4.42 8.62
CA HIS A 246 14.29 5.37 8.41
C HIS A 246 12.96 4.74 8.82
N VAL A 247 12.25 5.41 9.73
CA VAL A 247 10.91 4.99 10.14
C VAL A 247 9.91 5.95 9.54
N LEU A 248 9.15 5.46 8.58
CA LEU A 248 8.20 6.22 7.79
C LEU A 248 6.79 5.92 8.32
N PHE A 249 6.30 6.79 9.21
CA PHE A 249 4.93 6.71 9.70
C PHE A 249 3.99 7.24 8.64
N LEU A 250 3.02 6.42 8.21
CA LEU A 250 2.04 6.82 7.20
C LEU A 250 1.31 8.11 7.59
N SER A 251 1.12 8.34 8.89
CA SER A 251 0.52 9.58 9.42
C SER A 251 1.33 10.84 9.12
N LYS A 252 2.66 10.74 9.03
CA LYS A 252 3.54 11.86 8.62
C LYS A 252 3.43 12.20 7.14
N TYR A 253 2.83 11.32 6.34
CA TYR A 253 2.56 11.53 4.91
C TYR A 253 1.09 11.91 4.65
N GLY A 254 0.34 12.30 5.68
CA GLY A 254 -1.00 12.86 5.56
C GLY A 254 -2.14 11.88 5.87
N ALA A 255 -1.87 10.60 6.10
CA ALA A 255 -2.92 9.70 6.59
C ALA A 255 -3.30 10.05 8.03
N ARG A 256 -4.55 9.79 8.40
CA ARG A 256 -5.01 10.06 9.77
C ARG A 256 -5.41 8.79 10.49
N PRO A 257 -4.96 8.63 11.74
CA PRO A 257 -5.53 7.63 12.62
C PRO A 257 -7.02 7.91 12.85
N ALA A 258 -7.81 6.85 12.89
CA ALA A 258 -9.22 6.88 13.20
C ALA A 258 -9.57 5.75 14.17
N ASN A 259 -10.55 6.01 15.04
CA ASN A 259 -11.10 4.99 15.93
C ASN A 259 -11.82 3.93 15.11
N ARG A 260 -11.96 2.74 15.68
CA ARG A 260 -12.60 1.62 14.99
C ARG A 260 -14.08 1.93 14.72
N GLY A 261 -14.48 1.87 13.45
CA GLY A 261 -15.87 2.12 13.02
C GLY A 261 -16.19 3.60 12.74
N VAL A 262 -15.17 4.48 12.81
CA VAL A 262 -15.24 5.82 12.24
C VAL A 262 -14.74 5.75 10.80
N GLY A 263 -15.48 6.36 9.87
CA GLY A 263 -15.20 6.30 8.43
C GLY A 263 -13.72 6.58 8.11
N VAL A 264 -13.06 5.61 7.48
CA VAL A 264 -11.64 5.69 7.11
C VAL A 264 -11.50 6.46 5.80
N ASP A 265 -10.68 7.51 5.79
CA ASP A 265 -10.34 8.23 4.56
C ASP A 265 -9.34 7.43 3.71
N PHE A 266 -9.86 6.52 2.91
CA PHE A 266 -9.05 5.68 2.03
C PHE A 266 -8.32 6.47 0.94
N SER A 267 -8.90 7.59 0.50
CA SER A 267 -8.29 8.43 -0.52
C SER A 267 -7.05 9.16 0.02
N GLY A 268 -7.15 9.74 1.21
CA GLY A 268 -6.03 10.35 1.93
C GLY A 268 -4.96 9.32 2.30
N CYS A 269 -5.37 8.10 2.69
CA CYS A 269 -4.43 6.99 2.91
C CYS A 269 -3.68 6.60 1.62
N ALA A 270 -4.38 6.56 0.48
CA ALA A 270 -3.77 6.21 -0.80
C ALA A 270 -2.76 7.27 -1.27
N ASP A 271 -3.08 8.55 -1.15
CA ASP A 271 -2.15 9.65 -1.42
C ASP A 271 -0.95 9.62 -0.46
N ALA A 272 -1.18 9.30 0.82
CA ALA A 272 -0.11 9.16 1.81
C ALA A 272 0.82 7.98 1.49
N ILE A 273 0.28 6.84 1.04
CA ILE A 273 1.08 5.70 0.57
C ILE A 273 1.95 6.13 -0.61
N ALA A 274 1.36 6.79 -1.62
CA ALA A 274 2.11 7.23 -2.80
C ALA A 274 3.27 8.16 -2.42
N ARG A 275 3.04 9.15 -1.54
CA ARG A 275 4.10 10.04 -1.03
C ARG A 275 5.15 9.30 -0.20
N MET A 276 4.72 8.40 0.68
CA MET A 276 5.61 7.61 1.54
C MET A 276 6.51 6.67 0.73
N VAL A 277 5.96 6.00 -0.28
CA VAL A 277 6.70 5.14 -1.21
C VAL A 277 7.64 5.97 -2.08
N ALA A 278 7.21 7.15 -2.55
CA ALA A 278 8.07 8.07 -3.27
C ALA A 278 9.25 8.57 -2.41
N ASP A 279 9.02 8.93 -1.14
CA ASP A 279 10.09 9.30 -0.20
C ASP A 279 11.05 8.12 0.02
N ALA A 280 10.52 6.92 0.24
CA ALA A 280 11.34 5.70 0.36
C ALA A 280 12.18 5.43 -0.90
N ARG A 281 11.64 5.70 -2.10
CA ARG A 281 12.37 5.58 -3.38
C ARG A 281 13.41 6.68 -3.56
N ASN A 282 13.12 7.92 -3.18
CA ASN A 282 14.04 9.05 -3.31
C ASN A 282 15.24 8.95 -2.34
N ARG A 283 15.07 8.21 -1.23
CA ARG A 283 16.17 7.85 -0.31
C ARG A 283 17.11 6.80 -0.90
N LEU A 284 16.79 6.24 -2.06
CA LEU A 284 17.67 5.35 -2.81
C LEU A 284 18.63 6.19 -3.64
N SER A 285 19.88 6.30 -3.21
CA SER A 285 20.95 6.63 -4.14
C SER A 285 21.29 5.36 -4.93
N SER A 286 21.38 5.45 -6.26
CA SER A 286 21.84 4.36 -7.13
C SER A 286 23.22 3.81 -6.72
N ASP A 287 24.03 4.58 -6.00
CA ASP A 287 25.35 4.23 -5.48
C ASP A 287 25.41 3.96 -3.95
N GLY A 288 24.26 3.73 -3.30
CA GLY A 288 24.12 3.61 -1.84
C GLY A 288 24.24 2.18 -1.28
N PRO A 289 24.22 2.01 0.05
CA PRO A 289 24.07 0.70 0.69
C PRO A 289 22.76 0.00 0.26
N PRO A 290 22.70 -1.34 0.27
CA PRO A 290 21.45 -2.06 -0.04
C PRO A 290 20.33 -1.67 0.93
N VAL A 291 19.09 -1.62 0.47
CA VAL A 291 17.93 -1.22 1.29
C VAL A 291 17.04 -2.42 1.59
N ARG A 292 16.63 -2.58 2.84
CA ARG A 292 15.64 -3.58 3.28
C ARG A 292 14.38 -2.89 3.77
N TYR A 293 13.23 -3.37 3.32
CA TYR A 293 11.94 -2.79 3.64
C TYR A 293 11.20 -3.63 4.66
N TYR A 294 10.58 -2.96 5.61
CA TYR A 294 9.79 -3.57 6.66
C TYR A 294 8.42 -2.89 6.73
N VAL A 295 7.37 -3.64 7.01
CA VAL A 295 6.01 -3.12 7.11
C VAL A 295 5.39 -3.58 8.41
N ALA A 296 4.85 -2.65 9.20
CA ALA A 296 4.18 -2.93 10.47
C ALA A 296 3.04 -1.95 10.72
N GLY A 297 2.20 -2.22 11.72
CA GLY A 297 1.15 -1.30 12.21
C GLY A 297 -0.25 -1.88 12.13
N ARG A 298 -1.25 -1.05 12.48
CA ARG A 298 -2.68 -1.41 12.46
C ARG A 298 -3.47 -0.40 11.63
N ALA A 299 -3.95 -0.82 10.47
CA ALA A 299 -4.82 -0.07 9.58
C ALA A 299 -5.86 -1.00 8.93
N ALA A 300 -6.84 -0.42 8.24
CA ALA A 300 -7.81 -1.16 7.46
C ALA A 300 -7.14 -1.97 6.32
N LEU A 301 -7.70 -3.14 5.98
CA LEU A 301 -7.12 -4.06 4.99
C LEU A 301 -6.82 -3.41 3.63
N PRO A 302 -7.66 -2.50 3.08
CA PRO A 302 -7.33 -1.83 1.82
C PRO A 302 -6.03 -1.04 1.83
N VAL A 303 -5.60 -0.51 2.98
CA VAL A 303 -4.33 0.23 3.14
C VAL A 303 -3.13 -0.71 2.95
N PHE A 304 -3.20 -1.91 3.52
CA PHE A 304 -2.18 -2.95 3.34
C PHE A 304 -2.18 -3.50 1.91
N THR A 305 -3.35 -3.74 1.31
CA THR A 305 -3.48 -4.15 -0.09
C THR A 305 -2.81 -3.14 -1.03
N HIS A 306 -3.07 -1.84 -0.82
CA HIS A 306 -2.48 -0.78 -1.63
C HIS A 306 -0.96 -0.75 -1.48
N LEU A 307 -0.42 -0.72 -0.25
CA LEU A 307 1.04 -0.72 -0.06
C LEU A 307 1.70 -1.98 -0.65
N GLY A 308 1.09 -3.16 -0.50
CA GLY A 308 1.62 -4.41 -1.05
C GLY A 308 1.80 -4.34 -2.57
N MET A 309 0.81 -3.78 -3.26
CA MET A 309 0.85 -3.60 -4.70
C MET A 309 1.81 -2.47 -5.13
N GLU A 310 1.93 -1.38 -4.38
CA GLU A 310 2.93 -0.32 -4.65
C GLU A 310 4.37 -0.82 -4.48
N LEU A 311 4.61 -1.73 -3.53
CA LEU A 311 5.93 -2.30 -3.25
C LEU A 311 6.28 -3.49 -4.16
N SER A 312 5.28 -4.17 -4.76
CA SER A 312 5.35 -5.29 -5.73
C SER A 312 6.73 -5.96 -5.90
N ALA A 313 7.21 -6.23 -7.11
CA ALA A 313 8.42 -7.03 -7.34
C ALA A 313 9.74 -6.27 -7.09
N TRP A 314 9.72 -4.96 -6.86
CA TRP A 314 10.93 -4.14 -6.79
C TRP A 314 11.46 -3.96 -5.36
N ALA A 315 10.65 -4.19 -4.33
CA ALA A 315 11.06 -4.10 -2.94
C ALA A 315 11.07 -5.48 -2.29
N ASP A 316 12.15 -5.76 -1.56
CA ASP A 316 12.25 -6.91 -0.67
C ASP A 316 11.69 -6.54 0.71
N VAL A 317 10.53 -7.11 1.03
CA VAL A 317 9.69 -6.67 2.16
C VAL A 317 9.52 -7.78 3.19
N THR A 318 9.74 -7.43 4.45
CA THR A 318 9.37 -8.24 5.62
C THR A 318 8.19 -7.60 6.35
N LEU A 319 7.10 -8.35 6.54
CA LEU A 319 5.97 -7.90 7.36
C LEU A 319 6.18 -8.28 8.83
N ILE A 320 5.85 -7.36 9.73
CA ILE A 320 5.82 -7.55 11.16
C ILE A 320 4.39 -7.28 11.63
N ASN A 321 3.67 -8.34 11.99
CA ASN A 321 2.26 -8.25 12.34
C ASN A 321 2.00 -8.91 13.69
N GLN A 322 1.33 -8.22 14.60
CA GLN A 322 0.92 -8.78 15.88
C GLN A 322 -0.47 -9.42 15.76
N ARG A 323 -0.59 -10.68 16.20
CA ARG A 323 -1.87 -11.39 16.30
C ARG A 323 -2.72 -10.84 17.45
N LYS A 324 -4.02 -11.17 17.44
CA LYS A 324 -4.90 -10.90 18.60
C LYS A 324 -4.43 -11.60 19.88
N SER A 325 -3.69 -12.70 19.76
CA SER A 325 -3.07 -13.42 20.88
C SER A 325 -1.75 -12.81 21.35
N LEU A 326 -1.38 -11.62 20.86
CA LEU A 326 -0.13 -10.90 21.17
C LEU A 326 1.16 -11.53 20.64
N ILE A 327 1.07 -12.67 19.94
CA ILE A 327 2.18 -13.28 19.21
C ILE A 327 2.53 -12.41 18.00
N TRP A 328 3.83 -12.19 17.78
CA TRP A 328 4.35 -11.43 16.64
C TRP A 328 4.78 -12.36 15.50
N ASP A 329 4.24 -12.11 14.31
CA ASP A 329 4.63 -12.77 13.07
C ASP A 329 5.63 -11.88 12.33
N VAL A 330 6.80 -12.44 11.98
CA VAL A 330 7.82 -11.79 11.14
C VAL A 330 7.95 -12.59 9.85
N LEU A 331 7.44 -12.02 8.75
CA LEU A 331 7.15 -12.73 7.52
C LEU A 331 7.94 -12.12 6.36
N SER A 332 8.99 -12.83 5.92
CA SER A 332 9.79 -12.46 4.75
C SER A 332 9.31 -13.21 3.51
N PHE A 333 9.28 -12.54 2.36
CA PHE A 333 8.85 -13.13 1.08
C PHE A 333 10.02 -13.33 0.09
N GLN A 334 11.26 -13.41 0.59
CA GLN A 334 12.50 -13.47 -0.22
C GLN A 334 12.66 -14.73 -1.10
N GLN A 335 11.96 -15.83 -0.81
CA GLN A 335 12.20 -17.11 -1.48
C GLN A 335 11.03 -17.46 -2.42
N GLN A 336 11.26 -17.30 -3.73
CA GLN A 336 10.35 -17.71 -4.81
C GLN A 336 10.92 -18.88 -5.62
N HIS A 337 11.41 -19.92 -4.94
CA HIS A 337 11.65 -21.22 -5.58
C HIS A 337 10.50 -22.17 -5.26
N ALA A 338 10.30 -23.20 -6.10
CA ALA A 338 9.17 -24.12 -5.99
C ALA A 338 9.09 -24.75 -4.59
N LEU A 339 8.27 -24.14 -3.72
CA LEU A 339 8.01 -24.63 -2.38
C LEU A 339 7.11 -25.87 -2.52
N ALA A 340 7.70 -27.05 -2.39
CA ALA A 340 6.95 -28.29 -2.28
C ALA A 340 6.35 -28.34 -0.87
N GLY A 341 5.03 -28.33 -0.78
CA GLY A 341 4.31 -28.33 0.49
C GLY A 341 2.81 -28.46 0.27
N ASP A 342 2.11 -28.79 1.35
CA ASP A 342 0.65 -28.81 1.35
C ASP A 342 0.09 -27.42 1.05
N PRO A 343 -0.82 -27.27 0.07
CA PRO A 343 -1.28 -25.95 -0.33
C PRO A 343 -1.87 -25.17 0.84
N PHE A 344 -1.52 -23.90 1.00
CA PHE A 344 -2.12 -23.07 2.03
C PHE A 344 -3.59 -22.79 1.71
N PHE A 345 -3.88 -22.44 0.45
CA PHE A 345 -5.25 -22.26 -0.03
C PHE A 345 -5.85 -23.59 -0.50
N LYS A 346 -6.56 -24.29 0.39
CA LYS A 346 -7.22 -25.58 0.06
C LYS A 346 -8.41 -25.44 -0.88
N ILE A 347 -8.93 -24.23 -1.08
CA ILE A 347 -10.08 -23.95 -1.94
C ILE A 347 -9.70 -22.86 -2.92
N VAL A 348 -9.63 -23.22 -4.20
CA VAL A 348 -9.57 -22.29 -5.32
C VAL A 348 -10.72 -22.66 -6.25
N LYS A 349 -11.67 -21.75 -6.47
CA LYS A 349 -12.83 -21.97 -7.36
C LYS A 349 -12.94 -20.84 -8.37
N GLY A 350 -13.54 -21.15 -9.52
CA GLY A 350 -13.78 -20.17 -10.60
C GLY A 350 -12.58 -19.92 -11.51
N LEU A 351 -11.48 -20.68 -11.33
CA LEU A 351 -10.31 -20.68 -12.21
C LEU A 351 -10.08 -22.00 -12.93
N ASP A 352 -10.74 -23.08 -12.50
CA ASP A 352 -10.66 -24.40 -13.11
C ASP A 352 -11.77 -24.51 -14.16
N VAL A 353 -11.57 -23.82 -15.28
CA VAL A 353 -12.45 -23.84 -16.45
C VAL A 353 -11.65 -24.30 -17.65
N ASP A 354 -12.14 -25.32 -18.35
CA ASP A 354 -11.50 -25.88 -19.55
C ASP A 354 -11.50 -24.85 -20.71
N GLU A 355 -12.47 -23.93 -20.69
CA GLU A 355 -12.61 -22.84 -21.65
C GLU A 355 -12.64 -21.46 -20.94
N PRO A 356 -11.98 -20.43 -21.50
CA PRO A 356 -12.05 -19.06 -20.99
C PRO A 356 -13.49 -18.51 -20.96
N SER A 357 -13.79 -17.65 -19.97
CA SER A 357 -15.07 -16.96 -19.91
C SER A 357 -15.22 -15.89 -21.00
N ASP A 358 -16.32 -15.94 -21.74
CA ASP A 358 -16.72 -14.92 -22.71
C ASP A 358 -17.50 -13.74 -22.11
N ALA A 359 -17.76 -13.77 -20.79
CA ALA A 359 -18.51 -12.72 -20.11
C ALA A 359 -17.72 -11.40 -20.04
N ASP A 360 -18.39 -10.29 -20.37
CA ASP A 360 -17.85 -8.95 -20.23
C ASP A 360 -18.22 -8.36 -18.86
N GLY A 361 -17.23 -7.84 -18.13
CA GLY A 361 -17.39 -7.27 -16.80
C GLY A 361 -16.17 -7.40 -15.92
N ARG A 362 -16.36 -7.16 -14.62
CA ARG A 362 -15.31 -7.23 -13.61
C ARG A 362 -15.29 -8.61 -12.95
N VAL A 363 -14.11 -9.15 -12.69
CA VAL A 363 -13.97 -10.43 -11.97
C VAL A 363 -13.97 -10.15 -10.46
N ALA A 364 -14.89 -10.75 -9.72
CA ALA A 364 -14.89 -10.70 -8.26
C ALA A 364 -13.93 -11.75 -7.70
N VAL A 365 -12.85 -11.32 -7.06
CA VAL A 365 -11.85 -12.20 -6.45
C VAL A 365 -11.96 -12.08 -4.94
N PHE A 366 -12.30 -13.18 -4.25
CA PHE A 366 -12.39 -13.23 -2.80
C PHE A 366 -11.26 -14.07 -2.21
N VAL A 367 -10.44 -13.47 -1.35
CA VAL A 367 -9.28 -14.11 -0.71
C VAL A 367 -9.46 -14.14 0.81
N SER A 368 -9.37 -15.31 1.44
CA SER A 368 -9.55 -15.43 2.89
C SER A 368 -8.75 -16.54 3.57
N THR A 369 -8.40 -16.34 4.85
CA THR A 369 -7.85 -17.40 5.72
C THR A 369 -8.92 -18.33 6.31
N GLY A 370 -10.21 -18.11 6.07
CA GLY A 370 -11.26 -19.02 6.58
C GLY A 370 -12.68 -18.45 6.59
N HIS A 371 -12.85 -17.15 6.36
CA HIS A 371 -14.17 -16.54 6.22
C HIS A 371 -14.83 -16.94 4.90
N ILE A 372 -16.15 -17.00 4.90
CA ILE A 372 -16.97 -17.23 3.71
C ILE A 372 -17.64 -15.90 3.36
N ALA A 373 -17.35 -15.36 2.19
CA ALA A 373 -18.13 -14.23 1.68
C ALA A 373 -19.53 -14.68 1.25
N ARG A 374 -20.54 -13.95 1.70
CA ARG A 374 -21.88 -14.06 1.11
C ARG A 374 -21.81 -13.49 -0.31
N ARG A 375 -22.16 -14.32 -1.30
CA ARG A 375 -22.16 -13.89 -2.71
C ARG A 375 -23.12 -12.73 -2.97
N SER A 376 -24.23 -12.65 -2.20
CA SER A 376 -25.15 -11.50 -2.22
C SER A 376 -24.42 -10.20 -1.96
N ASP A 377 -23.62 -10.12 -0.89
CA ASP A 377 -22.97 -8.86 -0.46
C ASP A 377 -21.96 -8.37 -1.51
N ILE A 378 -21.27 -9.30 -2.19
CA ILE A 378 -20.35 -8.99 -3.29
C ILE A 378 -21.10 -8.54 -4.53
N HIS A 379 -22.22 -9.20 -4.84
CA HIS A 379 -23.06 -8.84 -5.97
C HIS A 379 -23.69 -7.46 -5.78
N ASP A 380 -24.25 -7.20 -4.60
CA ASP A 380 -24.83 -5.92 -4.21
C ASP A 380 -23.79 -4.79 -4.33
N PHE A 381 -22.55 -5.04 -3.89
CA PHE A 381 -21.46 -4.10 -4.09
C PHE A 381 -21.20 -3.81 -5.58
N LEU A 382 -21.08 -4.82 -6.44
CA LEU A 382 -20.81 -4.59 -7.85
C LEU A 382 -21.98 -3.89 -8.56
N GLN A 383 -23.22 -4.27 -8.24
CA GLN A 383 -24.42 -3.64 -8.79
C GLN A 383 -24.54 -2.17 -8.37
N THR A 384 -24.31 -1.86 -7.09
CA THR A 384 -24.37 -0.49 -6.57
C THR A 384 -23.33 0.43 -7.21
N HIS A 385 -22.29 -0.12 -7.82
CA HIS A 385 -21.24 0.61 -8.54
C HIS A 385 -21.35 0.45 -10.07
N ASN A 386 -22.52 0.06 -10.58
CA ASN A 386 -22.82 -0.08 -12.01
C ASN A 386 -21.82 -0.98 -12.78
N SER A 387 -21.29 -2.02 -12.13
CA SER A 387 -20.37 -2.96 -12.77
C SER A 387 -21.06 -4.31 -13.04
N SER A 388 -20.99 -4.80 -14.28
CA SER A 388 -21.30 -6.19 -14.58
C SER A 388 -20.25 -7.12 -13.98
N THR A 389 -20.62 -8.38 -13.73
CA THR A 389 -19.71 -9.41 -13.20
C THR A 389 -19.31 -10.39 -14.31
N ALA A 390 -18.02 -10.48 -14.62
CA ALA A 390 -17.47 -11.43 -15.60
C ALA A 390 -17.23 -12.83 -14.99
N GLY A 391 -17.09 -12.91 -13.67
CA GLY A 391 -16.85 -14.17 -12.97
C GLY A 391 -16.59 -13.98 -11.49
N PHE A 392 -16.60 -15.10 -10.77
CA PHE A 392 -16.33 -15.14 -9.33
C PHE A 392 -15.21 -16.14 -9.04
N VAL A 393 -14.13 -15.67 -8.42
CA VAL A 393 -12.98 -16.46 -8.01
C VAL A 393 -12.91 -16.49 -6.49
N GLU A 394 -12.94 -17.70 -5.90
CA GLU A 394 -12.89 -17.91 -4.45
C GLU A 394 -11.53 -18.55 -4.10
N VAL A 395 -10.77 -17.92 -3.20
CA VAL A 395 -9.48 -18.39 -2.72
C VAL A 395 -9.52 -18.45 -1.19
N ARG A 396 -9.51 -19.65 -0.61
CA ARG A 396 -9.67 -19.83 0.84
C ARG A 396 -8.76 -20.91 1.42
N ALA A 397 -8.23 -20.64 2.61
CA ALA A 397 -7.35 -21.57 3.32
C ALA A 397 -8.09 -22.82 3.82
N GLU A 398 -9.20 -22.71 4.56
CA GLU A 398 -9.95 -23.87 5.09
C GLU A 398 -11.48 -23.70 5.03
N ARG A 399 -12.25 -24.76 5.34
CA ARG A 399 -13.74 -24.72 5.32
C ARG A 399 -14.39 -24.26 6.63
N SER A 400 -13.77 -24.47 7.79
CA SER A 400 -14.42 -24.36 9.09
C SER A 400 -13.65 -23.56 10.15
N THR A 401 -12.36 -23.33 9.95
CA THR A 401 -11.45 -22.72 10.93
C THR A 401 -10.62 -21.62 10.30
N LEU A 402 -10.24 -20.62 11.10
CA LEU A 402 -9.33 -19.56 10.66
C LEU A 402 -7.92 -20.12 10.60
N ALA A 403 -7.39 -20.32 9.40
CA ALA A 403 -6.01 -20.72 9.19
C ALA A 403 -5.08 -19.60 9.66
N THR A 404 -4.01 -20.01 10.35
CA THR A 404 -2.97 -19.11 10.81
C THR A 404 -1.95 -18.91 9.70
N LEU A 405 -1.71 -17.65 9.34
CA LEU A 405 -0.66 -17.27 8.39
C LEU A 405 0.58 -16.84 9.19
N ASP A 406 1.69 -17.56 9.02
CA ASP A 406 2.91 -17.38 9.80
C ASP A 406 4.18 -17.65 8.98
N ALA A 407 5.36 -17.60 9.63
CA ALA A 407 6.64 -17.67 8.94
C ALA A 407 6.85 -19.00 8.20
N THR A 408 6.14 -20.07 8.59
CA THR A 408 6.28 -21.41 7.98
C THR A 408 5.51 -21.54 6.67
N ASN A 409 4.43 -20.78 6.49
CA ASN A 409 3.52 -20.94 5.35
C ASN A 409 3.33 -19.66 4.50
N ALA A 410 3.77 -18.50 4.98
CA ALA A 410 3.58 -17.23 4.29
C ALA A 410 4.25 -17.18 2.90
N ALA A 411 5.44 -17.76 2.74
CA ALA A 411 6.13 -17.80 1.45
C ALA A 411 5.37 -18.67 0.43
N LEU A 412 4.87 -19.83 0.85
CA LEU A 412 4.06 -20.72 0.00
C LEU A 412 2.74 -20.03 -0.39
N ALA A 413 2.03 -19.46 0.59
CA ALA A 413 0.80 -18.72 0.36
C ALA A 413 1.01 -17.53 -0.61
N MET A 414 2.15 -16.83 -0.52
CA MET A 414 2.50 -15.74 -1.44
C MET A 414 2.70 -16.25 -2.88
N SER A 415 3.40 -17.39 -3.03
CA SER A 415 3.60 -18.03 -4.32
C SER A 415 2.28 -18.52 -4.93
N GLU A 416 1.38 -19.09 -4.11
CA GLU A 416 0.06 -19.54 -4.56
C GLU A 416 -0.80 -18.36 -5.03
N LEU A 417 -0.84 -17.25 -4.27
CA LEU A 417 -1.55 -16.04 -4.68
C LEU A 417 -1.02 -15.52 -6.02
N SER A 418 0.29 -15.43 -6.18
CA SER A 418 0.91 -14.95 -7.43
C SER A 418 0.45 -15.79 -8.62
N ARG A 419 0.48 -17.12 -8.50
CA ARG A 419 0.03 -18.06 -9.54
C ARG A 419 -1.46 -17.94 -9.85
N ILE A 420 -2.28 -17.69 -8.83
CA ILE A 420 -3.74 -17.46 -8.99
C ILE A 420 -3.98 -16.18 -9.78
N PHE A 421 -3.33 -15.07 -9.43
CA PHE A 421 -3.48 -13.80 -10.14
C PHE A 421 -2.93 -13.87 -11.57
N GLU A 422 -1.86 -14.62 -11.82
CA GLU A 422 -1.32 -14.88 -13.17
C GLU A 422 -2.28 -15.64 -14.10
N ARG A 423 -3.18 -16.48 -13.55
CA ARG A 423 -4.19 -17.22 -14.33
C ARG A 423 -5.43 -16.38 -14.68
N LEU A 424 -5.69 -15.28 -13.96
CA LEU A 424 -6.89 -14.47 -14.19
C LEU A 424 -7.00 -13.93 -15.63
N PRO A 425 -5.92 -13.42 -16.26
CA PRO A 425 -6.02 -12.89 -17.61
C PRO A 425 -6.44 -13.90 -18.67
N SER A 426 -5.95 -15.14 -18.56
CA SER A 426 -6.30 -16.23 -19.48
C SER A 426 -7.69 -16.79 -19.19
N ALA A 427 -8.11 -16.86 -17.92
CA ALA A 427 -9.44 -17.37 -17.55
C ALA A 427 -10.57 -16.37 -17.90
N PHE A 428 -10.27 -15.07 -17.87
CA PHE A 428 -11.23 -13.99 -18.14
C PHE A 428 -10.64 -12.96 -19.13
N PRO A 429 -10.54 -13.31 -20.43
CA PRO A 429 -9.89 -12.47 -21.43
C PRO A 429 -10.62 -11.15 -21.69
N ARG A 430 -11.96 -11.14 -21.58
CA ARG A 430 -12.81 -9.95 -21.78
C ARG A 430 -13.05 -9.12 -20.51
N ARG A 431 -12.33 -9.40 -19.43
CA ARG A 431 -12.52 -8.66 -18.17
C ARG A 431 -12.19 -7.17 -18.34
N LYS A 432 -13.00 -6.31 -17.71
CA LYS A 432 -12.72 -4.87 -17.57
C LYS A 432 -11.77 -4.55 -16.41
N GLY A 433 -11.54 -5.51 -15.53
CA GLY A 433 -10.71 -5.38 -14.34
C GLY A 433 -11.08 -6.44 -13.30
N ILE A 434 -10.62 -6.24 -12.06
CA ILE A 434 -10.98 -7.11 -10.92
C ILE A 434 -11.55 -6.29 -9.76
N ALA A 435 -12.30 -6.93 -8.88
CA ALA A 435 -12.67 -6.44 -7.57
C ALA A 435 -12.13 -7.42 -6.51
N LEU A 436 -11.15 -6.99 -5.72
CA LEU A 436 -10.41 -7.82 -4.77
C LEU A 436 -10.96 -7.64 -3.35
N PHE A 437 -11.69 -8.64 -2.88
CA PHE A 437 -12.24 -8.72 -1.53
C PHE A 437 -11.31 -9.56 -0.65
N VAL A 438 -10.83 -9.01 0.48
CA VAL A 438 -9.92 -9.72 1.39
C VAL A 438 -10.54 -9.86 2.78
N ALA A 439 -10.49 -11.06 3.34
CA ALA A 439 -10.94 -11.35 4.70
C ALA A 439 -9.89 -12.18 5.46
N GLY A 440 -9.11 -11.53 6.31
CA GLY A 440 -8.05 -12.18 7.09
C GLY A 440 -7.16 -11.16 7.81
N PRO A 441 -5.94 -11.56 8.23
CA PRO A 441 -4.97 -10.64 8.83
C PRO A 441 -4.47 -9.61 7.81
N ALA A 442 -3.92 -8.50 8.31
CA ALA A 442 -3.30 -7.45 7.49
C ALA A 442 -2.24 -8.00 6.52
N THR A 443 -1.52 -9.05 6.94
CA THR A 443 -0.56 -9.75 6.11
C THR A 443 -1.19 -10.34 4.84
N LEU A 444 -2.36 -10.97 4.94
CA LEU A 444 -3.04 -11.53 3.77
C LEU A 444 -3.42 -10.42 2.77
N ALA A 445 -3.88 -9.27 3.27
CA ALA A 445 -4.22 -8.12 2.43
C ALA A 445 -2.98 -7.58 1.71
N PHE A 446 -1.86 -7.41 2.42
CA PHE A 446 -0.59 -7.01 1.82
C PHE A 446 -0.14 -7.99 0.73
N MET A 447 -0.16 -9.29 1.03
CA MET A 447 0.23 -10.34 0.07
C MET A 447 -0.66 -10.37 -1.16
N ALA A 448 -1.99 -10.24 -0.99
CA ALA A 448 -2.93 -10.20 -2.11
C ALA A 448 -2.69 -8.99 -3.03
N GLY A 449 -2.38 -7.82 -2.47
CA GLY A 449 -1.98 -6.66 -3.26
C GLY A 449 -0.64 -6.88 -3.99
N ARG A 450 0.37 -7.40 -3.28
CA ARG A 450 1.70 -7.67 -3.85
C ARG A 450 1.70 -8.71 -4.97
N ALA A 451 0.79 -9.68 -4.92
CA ALA A 451 0.69 -10.75 -5.90
C ALA A 451 0.13 -10.29 -7.26
N ILE A 452 -0.44 -9.08 -7.33
CA ILE A 452 -0.98 -8.53 -8.57
C ILE A 452 0.17 -7.98 -9.42
N ASN A 453 0.28 -8.49 -10.65
CA ASN A 453 1.19 -7.94 -11.65
C ASN A 453 0.52 -6.74 -12.37
N LEU A 454 1.06 -5.55 -12.13
CA LEU A 454 0.58 -4.29 -12.71
C LEU A 454 0.70 -4.21 -14.23
N HIS A 455 1.49 -5.07 -14.87
CA HIS A 455 1.55 -5.14 -16.34
C HIS A 455 0.32 -5.86 -16.94
N SER A 456 -0.35 -6.73 -16.17
CA SER A 456 -1.47 -7.55 -16.66
C SER A 456 -2.83 -7.16 -16.07
N ILE A 457 -2.85 -6.47 -14.92
CA ILE A 457 -4.08 -6.05 -14.24
C ILE A 457 -3.92 -4.60 -13.75
N GLN A 458 -4.58 -3.65 -14.42
CA GLN A 458 -4.47 -2.20 -14.18
C GLN A 458 -5.75 -1.54 -13.66
N ASP A 459 -6.80 -2.31 -13.37
CA ASP A 459 -8.03 -1.80 -12.77
C ASP A 459 -8.51 -2.77 -11.68
N VAL A 460 -8.03 -2.52 -10.46
CA VAL A 460 -8.31 -3.33 -9.27
C VAL A 460 -9.15 -2.51 -8.30
N TRP A 461 -10.41 -2.87 -8.13
CA TRP A 461 -11.26 -2.29 -7.09
C TRP A 461 -10.97 -2.99 -5.77
N VAL A 462 -10.68 -2.20 -4.73
CA VAL A 462 -10.47 -2.71 -3.38
C VAL A 462 -11.59 -2.15 -2.49
N PRO A 463 -12.52 -3.00 -2.00
CA PRO A 463 -13.54 -2.59 -1.05
C PRO A 463 -13.08 -2.82 0.40
N ASN A 464 -13.71 -2.09 1.33
CA ASN A 464 -13.61 -2.31 2.76
C ASN A 464 -14.91 -2.92 3.30
N HIS A 465 -14.84 -3.85 4.25
CA HIS A 465 -16.02 -4.38 4.91
C HIS A 465 -16.27 -3.64 6.24
N GLU A 466 -17.34 -2.86 6.32
CA GLU A 466 -17.70 -2.03 7.48
C GLU A 466 -19.21 -2.06 7.70
N GLY A 467 -19.65 -2.18 8.96
CA GLY A 467 -21.08 -2.15 9.29
C GLY A 467 -21.90 -3.29 8.69
N GLY A 468 -21.26 -4.40 8.28
CA GLY A 468 -21.91 -5.55 7.68
C GLY A 468 -22.10 -5.48 6.16
N ALA A 469 -21.51 -4.48 5.50
CA ALA A 469 -21.54 -4.33 4.04
C ALA A 469 -20.16 -3.96 3.48
N TYR A 470 -19.95 -4.21 2.18
CA TYR A 470 -18.78 -3.73 1.47
C TYR A 470 -19.01 -2.28 1.01
N LYS A 471 -18.05 -1.42 1.33
CA LYS A 471 -17.96 -0.03 0.86
C LYS A 471 -16.74 0.12 -0.04
N PHE A 472 -16.81 1.00 -1.02
CA PHE A 472 -15.70 1.27 -1.92
C PHE A 472 -14.54 1.92 -1.17
N ALA A 473 -13.32 1.42 -1.31
CA ALA A 473 -12.14 2.03 -0.69
C ALA A 473 -11.19 2.66 -1.71
N ALA A 474 -10.77 1.92 -2.75
CA ALA A 474 -9.83 2.45 -3.75
C ALA A 474 -9.91 1.75 -5.11
N VAL A 475 -9.42 2.44 -6.16
CA VAL A 475 -9.02 1.85 -7.45
C VAL A 475 -7.51 1.86 -7.53
N LEU A 476 -6.95 0.73 -7.93
CA LEU A 476 -5.52 0.43 -7.91
C LEU A 476 -5.05 -0.05 -9.31
N PRO A 477 -3.86 0.34 -9.81
CA PRO A 477 -2.87 1.25 -9.23
C PRO A 477 -3.41 2.65 -8.99
N TRP A 478 -3.00 3.22 -7.86
CA TRP A 478 -3.42 4.57 -7.51
C TRP A 478 -2.69 5.56 -8.40
N LYS A 479 -3.43 6.33 -9.19
CA LYS A 479 -2.83 7.30 -10.12
C LYS A 479 -2.33 8.59 -9.45
N GLY A 480 -2.36 8.63 -8.12
CA GLY A 480 -1.99 9.80 -7.33
C GLY A 480 -2.98 10.95 -7.48
N ARG A 481 -3.14 11.72 -6.42
CA ARG A 481 -3.53 13.13 -6.52
C ARG A 481 -2.27 13.91 -6.18
N ALA A 482 -1.92 14.97 -6.91
CA ALA A 482 -0.85 15.90 -6.51
C ALA A 482 -1.36 16.80 -5.37
N ARG A 483 -1.99 16.17 -4.37
CA ARG A 483 -2.68 16.83 -3.27
C ARG A 483 -1.65 17.37 -2.30
N ALA A 484 -1.71 18.67 -2.04
CA ALA A 484 -0.89 19.29 -1.00
C ALA A 484 -1.16 18.60 0.35
N LEU A 485 -0.10 18.36 1.14
CA LEU A 485 -0.23 17.83 2.49
C LEU A 485 -1.00 18.84 3.35
N VAL A 486 -2.15 18.41 3.87
CA VAL A 486 -2.94 19.25 4.79
C VAL A 486 -2.24 19.27 6.15
N SER A 487 -1.62 20.42 6.47
CA SER A 487 -0.87 20.62 7.71
C SER A 487 -1.64 20.15 8.95
N GLY A 488 -0.98 19.37 9.80
CA GLY A 488 -1.51 18.88 11.08
C GLY A 488 -1.27 19.84 12.25
N GLU A 489 -0.71 21.02 12.03
CA GLU A 489 -0.42 21.96 13.10
C GLU A 489 -1.70 22.49 13.77
N ALA A 490 -1.65 22.66 15.09
CA ALA A 490 -2.80 23.07 15.89
C ALA A 490 -3.38 24.42 15.44
N HIS A 491 -2.52 25.36 15.03
CA HIS A 491 -2.94 26.66 14.50
C HIS A 491 -3.72 26.53 13.19
N ASP A 492 -3.24 25.68 12.27
CA ASP A 492 -3.89 25.42 11.00
C ASP A 492 -5.22 24.69 11.18
N GLU A 493 -5.28 23.75 12.13
CA GLU A 493 -6.51 23.07 12.49
C GLU A 493 -7.56 24.03 13.06
N LEU A 494 -7.15 24.91 13.97
CA LEU A 494 -8.05 25.93 14.51
C LEU A 494 -8.57 26.87 13.41
N THR A 495 -7.71 27.25 12.48
CA THR A 495 -8.09 28.10 11.34
C THR A 495 -9.14 27.43 10.46
N ARG A 496 -8.96 26.13 10.15
CA ARG A 496 -9.96 25.36 9.40
C ARG A 496 -11.27 25.19 10.16
N LYS A 497 -11.22 24.95 11.49
CA LYS A 497 -12.44 24.85 12.32
C LYS A 497 -13.24 26.15 12.31
N ARG A 498 -12.57 27.30 12.48
CA ARG A 498 -13.22 28.62 12.37
C ARG A 498 -13.85 28.85 11.00
N LEU A 499 -13.15 28.47 9.93
CA LEU A 499 -13.69 28.56 8.57
C LEU A 499 -14.93 27.68 8.39
N LEU A 500 -14.88 26.43 8.87
CA LEU A 500 -16.04 25.54 8.86
C LEU A 500 -17.22 26.16 9.62
N GLU A 501 -16.99 26.70 10.81
CA GLU A 501 -18.01 27.39 11.61
C GLU A 501 -18.64 28.56 10.83
N SER A 502 -17.83 29.40 10.18
CA SER A 502 -18.34 30.51 9.36
C SER A 502 -19.19 30.03 8.16
N ILE A 503 -18.80 28.93 7.51
CA ILE A 503 -19.58 28.31 6.43
C ILE A 503 -20.91 27.78 6.97
N VAL A 504 -20.87 27.04 8.08
CA VAL A 504 -22.06 26.46 8.73
C VAL A 504 -23.04 27.56 9.17
N GLU A 505 -22.57 28.63 9.82
CA GLU A 505 -23.42 29.75 10.25
C GLU A 505 -24.12 30.42 9.07
N ARG A 506 -23.42 30.55 7.93
CA ARG A 506 -23.99 31.13 6.72
C ARG A 506 -25.02 30.21 6.08
N ILE A 507 -24.81 28.89 6.10
CA ILE A 507 -25.79 27.91 5.62
C ILE A 507 -27.00 27.83 6.58
N ASP A 508 -26.79 27.88 7.90
CA ASP A 508 -27.88 27.98 8.89
C ASP A 508 -28.76 29.21 8.62
N ALA A 509 -28.14 30.35 8.29
CA ALA A 509 -28.88 31.55 7.89
C ALA A 509 -29.67 31.33 6.59
N LEU A 510 -29.08 30.66 5.61
CA LEU A 510 -29.75 30.28 4.36
C LEU A 510 -30.97 29.38 4.63
N GLN A 511 -30.82 28.33 5.42
CA GLN A 511 -31.92 27.41 5.78
C GLN A 511 -33.10 28.12 6.43
N ARG A 512 -32.84 29.13 7.26
CA ARG A 512 -33.91 29.91 7.93
C ARG A 512 -34.61 30.91 7.02
N THR A 513 -33.91 31.46 6.02
CA THR A 513 -34.35 32.66 5.28
C THR A 513 -34.54 32.47 3.79
N LEU A 514 -34.10 31.36 3.20
CA LEU A 514 -34.38 31.06 1.79
C LEU A 514 -35.88 30.79 1.60
N ARG A 515 -36.44 31.29 0.51
CA ARG A 515 -37.87 31.29 0.18
C ARG A 515 -38.01 30.99 -1.31
N ILE A 516 -39.23 30.64 -1.74
CA ILE A 516 -39.50 30.25 -3.12
C ILE A 516 -39.18 31.36 -4.13
N GLU A 517 -39.34 32.63 -3.75
CA GLU A 517 -39.00 33.79 -4.59
C GLU A 517 -37.50 33.95 -4.87
N HIS A 518 -36.64 33.32 -4.06
CA HIS A 518 -35.20 33.29 -4.29
C HIS A 518 -34.78 32.14 -5.21
N LEU A 519 -35.69 31.22 -5.54
CA LEU A 519 -35.39 30.06 -6.36
C LEU A 519 -35.59 30.36 -7.85
N PRO A 520 -34.89 29.62 -8.73
CA PRO A 520 -35.01 29.80 -10.17
C PRO A 520 -36.44 29.64 -10.68
N PRO A 521 -36.93 30.55 -11.55
CA PRO A 521 -38.27 30.47 -12.14
C PRO A 521 -38.50 29.20 -12.97
N ALA A 522 -37.42 28.54 -13.40
CA ALA A 522 -37.48 27.29 -14.14
C ALA A 522 -37.99 26.10 -13.30
N LEU A 523 -37.92 26.19 -11.96
CA LEU A 523 -38.46 25.16 -11.07
C LEU A 523 -39.97 25.32 -10.93
N SER A 524 -40.69 24.22 -11.05
CA SER A 524 -42.11 24.18 -10.70
C SER A 524 -42.31 24.49 -9.20
N PRO A 525 -43.50 25.00 -8.79
CA PRO A 525 -43.78 25.25 -7.38
C PRO A 525 -43.62 24.01 -6.48
N GLU A 526 -43.85 22.82 -7.01
CA GLU A 526 -43.65 21.56 -6.28
C GLU A 526 -42.17 21.21 -6.10
N GLU A 527 -41.36 21.33 -7.16
CA GLU A 527 -39.90 21.15 -7.09
C GLU A 527 -39.27 22.12 -6.10
N ALA A 528 -39.67 23.40 -6.16
CA ALA A 528 -39.21 24.42 -5.23
C ALA A 528 -39.54 24.10 -3.77
N ARG A 529 -40.77 23.63 -3.47
CA ARG A 529 -41.16 23.22 -2.10
C ARG A 529 -40.37 22.01 -1.63
N ARG A 530 -40.17 21.00 -2.49
CA ARG A 530 -39.36 19.81 -2.16
C ARG A 530 -37.90 20.20 -1.87
N PHE A 531 -37.35 21.10 -2.67
CA PHE A 531 -36.00 21.62 -2.46
C PHE A 531 -35.87 22.33 -1.10
N LEU A 532 -36.80 23.24 -0.77
CA LEU A 532 -36.78 23.96 0.51
C LEU A 532 -36.98 23.02 1.71
N ALA A 533 -37.87 22.03 1.59
CA ALA A 533 -38.08 21.03 2.64
C ALA A 533 -36.78 20.27 2.93
N ARG A 534 -36.05 19.84 1.88
CA ARG A 534 -34.75 19.18 2.04
C ARG A 534 -33.69 20.10 2.63
N LEU A 535 -33.59 21.33 2.10
CA LEU A 535 -32.70 22.34 2.64
C LEU A 535 -32.85 22.46 4.16
N SER A 536 -34.08 22.49 4.67
CA SER A 536 -34.35 22.62 6.11
C SER A 536 -34.00 21.40 6.95
N THR A 537 -33.91 20.21 6.35
CA THR A 537 -33.58 18.97 7.08
C THR A 537 -32.10 18.61 7.04
N MET A 538 -31.33 19.21 6.13
CA MET A 538 -29.91 18.92 6.00
C MET A 538 -29.11 19.38 7.22
N ARG A 539 -28.26 18.50 7.74
CA ARG A 539 -27.32 18.75 8.83
C ARG A 539 -25.91 18.87 8.26
N ILE A 540 -25.14 19.83 8.74
CA ILE A 540 -23.72 19.90 8.40
C ILE A 540 -22.93 19.46 9.62
N ASP A 541 -22.04 18.49 9.43
CA ASP A 541 -21.11 18.05 10.46
C ASP A 541 -20.15 19.21 10.80
N ARG A 542 -19.99 19.47 12.10
CA ARG A 542 -19.10 20.52 12.62
C ARG A 542 -17.69 19.99 12.87
N GLU A 543 -17.45 18.70 12.62
CA GLU A 543 -16.13 18.08 12.68
C GLU A 543 -15.53 17.89 11.29
N LEU A 544 -14.24 18.22 11.15
CA LEU A 544 -13.45 18.04 9.92
C LEU A 544 -13.00 16.58 9.77
N ARG A 545 -13.93 15.70 9.42
CA ARG A 545 -13.69 14.27 9.16
C ARG A 545 -13.29 14.05 7.71
N GLY A 546 -12.33 13.13 7.50
CA GLY A 546 -11.72 12.89 6.19
C GLY A 546 -11.02 14.12 5.58
N ASP A 547 -10.51 13.96 4.37
CA ASP A 547 -9.99 15.06 3.56
C ASP A 547 -10.98 15.51 2.47
N ASP A 548 -11.83 14.59 1.98
CA ASP A 548 -12.88 14.87 0.99
C ASP A 548 -14.21 15.25 1.66
N PHE A 549 -15.10 15.95 0.96
CA PHE A 549 -16.46 16.15 1.47
C PHE A 549 -17.30 14.89 1.22
N GLU A 550 -18.21 14.60 2.15
CA GLU A 550 -19.18 13.52 2.03
C GLU A 550 -20.58 14.13 2.08
N PHE A 551 -21.42 13.78 1.12
CA PHE A 551 -22.82 14.17 1.12
C PHE A 551 -23.69 12.93 1.28
N ASN A 552 -24.21 12.72 2.49
CA ASN A 552 -25.10 11.59 2.78
C ASN A 552 -26.55 12.05 2.74
N ILE A 553 -27.16 11.83 1.58
CA ILE A 553 -28.53 12.22 1.29
C ILE A 553 -29.54 11.42 2.13
N ILE A 554 -29.24 10.15 2.44
CA ILE A 554 -30.16 9.26 3.19
C ILE A 554 -30.20 9.69 4.66
N GLU A 555 -29.04 10.03 5.23
CA GLU A 555 -28.94 10.50 6.61
C GLU A 555 -29.24 12.00 6.76
N GLY A 556 -29.41 12.71 5.63
CA GLY A 556 -29.62 14.16 5.60
C GLY A 556 -28.43 14.91 6.18
N SER A 557 -27.20 14.46 5.90
CA SER A 557 -25.98 15.03 6.46
C SER A 557 -24.94 15.36 5.39
N MET A 558 -24.16 16.41 5.63
CA MET A 558 -22.99 16.80 4.83
C MET A 558 -21.78 16.96 5.73
N VAL A 559 -20.66 16.37 5.32
CA VAL A 559 -19.35 16.54 5.95
C VAL A 559 -18.49 17.37 5.00
N LEU A 560 -17.99 18.51 5.46
CA LEU A 560 -16.98 19.28 4.73
C LEU A 560 -15.59 18.79 5.17
N GLY A 561 -14.95 17.99 4.33
CA GLY A 561 -13.66 17.39 4.64
C GLY A 561 -12.53 18.39 4.82
N ARG A 562 -11.46 17.94 5.45
CA ARG A 562 -10.37 18.83 5.84
C ARG A 562 -9.56 19.34 4.65
N GLY A 563 -9.41 18.53 3.61
CA GLY A 563 -8.74 18.91 2.38
C GLY A 563 -9.57 19.91 1.58
N LEU A 564 -10.89 19.77 1.56
CA LEU A 564 -11.77 20.80 1.03
C LEU A 564 -11.56 22.13 1.76
N VAL A 565 -11.69 22.15 3.08
CA VAL A 565 -11.57 23.39 3.86
C VAL A 565 -10.15 23.98 3.76
N GLU A 566 -9.13 23.14 3.60
CA GLU A 566 -7.77 23.56 3.28
C GLU A 566 -7.67 24.24 1.92
N ALA A 567 -8.29 23.67 0.88
CA ALA A 567 -8.35 24.27 -0.46
C ALA A 567 -9.02 25.66 -0.43
N LEU A 568 -10.04 25.84 0.41
CA LEU A 568 -10.71 27.14 0.57
C LEU A 568 -9.89 28.14 1.39
N ARG A 569 -8.99 27.66 2.25
CA ARG A 569 -8.21 28.50 3.18
C ARG A 569 -7.32 29.51 2.47
N VAL A 570 -6.86 29.22 1.25
CA VAL A 570 -5.99 30.12 0.47
C VAL A 570 -6.74 31.29 -0.16
N LEU A 571 -8.08 31.23 -0.22
CA LEU A 571 -8.90 32.29 -0.82
C LEU A 571 -9.05 33.49 0.14
N PRO A 572 -9.45 34.68 -0.35
CA PRO A 572 -9.89 35.78 0.51
C PRO A 572 -11.09 35.39 1.38
N GLU A 573 -11.16 35.89 2.61
CA GLU A 573 -12.17 35.48 3.62
C GLU A 573 -13.61 35.53 3.10
N ALA A 574 -13.98 36.62 2.42
CA ALA A 574 -15.31 36.81 1.84
C ALA A 574 -15.68 35.74 0.80
N ASP A 575 -14.68 35.20 0.09
CA ASP A 575 -14.90 34.19 -0.94
C ASP A 575 -14.94 32.78 -0.35
N ARG A 576 -14.20 32.50 0.73
CA ARG A 576 -14.22 31.17 1.39
C ARG A 576 -15.63 30.75 1.79
N VAL A 577 -16.36 31.68 2.41
CA VAL A 577 -17.73 31.44 2.88
C VAL A 577 -18.69 31.27 1.71
N ARG A 578 -18.59 32.14 0.68
CA ARG A 578 -19.42 32.01 -0.53
C ARG A 578 -19.19 30.70 -1.25
N VAL A 579 -17.93 30.28 -1.39
CA VAL A 579 -17.59 28.99 -2.03
C VAL A 579 -18.20 27.83 -1.24
N GLY A 580 -18.13 27.87 0.10
CA GLY A 580 -18.79 26.88 0.95
C GLY A 580 -20.31 26.82 0.74
N GLN A 581 -20.98 27.97 0.62
CA GLN A 581 -22.41 28.03 0.30
C GLN A 581 -22.72 27.49 -1.11
N THR A 582 -21.90 27.84 -2.09
CA THR A 582 -22.10 27.36 -3.46
C THR A 582 -21.94 25.84 -3.52
N LEU A 583 -20.94 25.27 -2.85
CA LEU A 583 -20.77 23.82 -2.81
C LEU A 583 -21.97 23.13 -2.17
N PHE A 584 -22.43 23.63 -1.01
CA PHE A 584 -23.58 23.02 -0.31
C PHE A 584 -24.85 23.03 -1.17
N LEU A 585 -25.19 24.15 -1.81
CA LEU A 585 -26.38 24.21 -2.67
C LEU A 585 -26.20 23.42 -3.97
N HIS A 586 -25.00 23.42 -4.55
CA HIS A 586 -24.68 22.62 -5.75
C HIS A 586 -25.00 21.15 -5.51
N GLU A 587 -24.48 20.58 -4.42
CA GLU A 587 -24.76 19.18 -4.04
C GLU A 587 -26.23 18.94 -3.74
N LEU A 588 -26.93 19.92 -3.14
CA LEU A 588 -28.36 19.81 -2.88
C LEU A 588 -29.20 19.82 -4.16
N PHE A 589 -28.78 20.54 -5.20
CA PHE A 589 -29.44 20.56 -6.51
C PHE A 589 -29.24 19.25 -7.31
N HIS A 590 -28.14 18.52 -7.07
CA HIS A 590 -27.89 17.20 -7.68
C HIS A 590 -28.84 16.08 -7.22
N PHE A 591 -29.67 16.34 -6.21
CA PHE A 591 -30.53 15.34 -5.55
C PHE A 591 -31.45 14.52 -6.49
N ASP A 592 -32.05 15.12 -7.53
CA ASP A 592 -33.09 14.45 -8.33
C ASP A 592 -32.54 13.43 -9.35
N GLN A 593 -31.24 13.12 -9.31
CA GLN A 593 -30.60 12.36 -10.39
C GLN A 593 -30.10 10.97 -9.98
N ASN A 594 -30.26 10.58 -8.72
CA ASN A 594 -29.81 9.26 -8.22
C ASN A 594 -28.31 8.98 -8.52
N LEU A 595 -27.52 10.04 -8.73
CA LEU A 595 -26.08 9.99 -8.95
C LEU A 595 -25.42 9.79 -7.58
N ARG A 596 -25.29 8.53 -7.18
CA ARG A 596 -24.75 8.11 -5.87
C ARG A 596 -23.24 8.33 -5.69
N SER A 597 -22.60 9.15 -6.52
CA SER A 597 -21.19 9.46 -6.32
C SER A 597 -21.05 10.61 -5.33
N ALA A 598 -20.87 10.28 -4.06
CA ALA A 598 -20.74 11.23 -2.95
C ALA A 598 -19.32 11.82 -2.80
N THR A 599 -18.54 11.84 -3.88
CA THR A 599 -17.20 12.47 -3.90
C THR A 599 -17.04 13.24 -5.20
N TYR A 600 -16.34 14.39 -5.19
CA TYR A 600 -16.09 15.18 -6.42
C TYR A 600 -15.37 14.38 -7.53
N HIS A 601 -14.82 13.21 -7.19
CA HIS A 601 -14.23 12.24 -8.12
C HIS A 601 -15.25 11.47 -8.95
N GLY A 602 -16.54 11.50 -8.65
CA GLY A 602 -17.54 10.95 -9.57
C GLY A 602 -18.68 11.90 -9.90
N VAL A 603 -18.78 13.03 -9.20
CA VAL A 603 -19.54 14.18 -9.69
C VAL A 603 -18.73 14.83 -10.84
N GLY A 604 -19.31 14.86 -12.05
CA GLY A 604 -18.67 15.39 -13.26
C GLY A 604 -17.86 14.40 -14.11
N ARG A 605 -18.02 13.07 -13.92
CA ARG A 605 -17.25 12.01 -14.63
C ARG A 605 -18.04 11.10 -15.59
N ALA A 606 -19.17 11.53 -16.16
CA ALA A 606 -19.90 10.68 -17.12
C ALA A 606 -20.53 11.46 -18.27
N GLY A 607 -19.94 11.33 -19.46
CA GLY A 607 -20.52 11.81 -20.73
C GLY A 607 -20.88 13.30 -20.78
N VAL A 608 -21.36 13.74 -21.95
CA VAL A 608 -21.89 15.10 -22.14
C VAL A 608 -23.07 15.38 -21.17
N ALA A 609 -23.81 14.33 -20.80
CA ALA A 609 -24.97 14.42 -19.92
C ALA A 609 -24.64 14.93 -18.51
N LEU A 610 -23.58 14.46 -17.84
CA LEU A 610 -23.26 14.97 -16.50
C LEU A 610 -22.68 16.39 -16.51
N GLU A 611 -22.07 16.82 -17.61
CA GLU A 611 -21.62 18.19 -17.72
C GLU A 611 -22.78 19.19 -17.84
N GLU A 612 -23.84 18.80 -18.57
CA GLU A 612 -25.08 19.58 -18.60
C GLU A 612 -25.69 19.72 -17.21
N VAL A 613 -25.72 18.64 -16.45
CA VAL A 613 -26.22 18.63 -15.08
C VAL A 613 -25.39 19.56 -14.20
N ASP A 614 -24.07 19.42 -14.20
CA ASP A 614 -23.16 20.24 -13.39
C ASP A 614 -23.31 21.72 -13.70
N TYR A 615 -23.44 22.08 -14.98
CA TYR A 615 -23.67 23.46 -15.39
C TYR A 615 -24.95 24.02 -14.75
N TRP A 616 -26.05 23.26 -14.81
CA TRP A 616 -27.31 23.71 -14.24
C TRP A 616 -27.25 23.78 -12.71
N ALA A 617 -26.62 22.81 -12.04
CA ALA A 617 -26.43 22.87 -10.60
C ALA A 617 -25.65 24.13 -10.17
N ASP A 618 -24.54 24.45 -10.85
CA ASP A 618 -23.78 25.68 -10.61
C ASP A 618 -24.60 26.95 -10.92
N ALA A 619 -25.28 27.00 -12.06
CA ALA A 619 -26.07 28.16 -12.49
C ALA A 619 -27.24 28.44 -11.55
N MET A 620 -28.01 27.42 -11.18
CA MET A 620 -29.11 27.53 -10.25
C MET A 620 -28.61 27.94 -8.86
N THR A 621 -27.46 27.41 -8.43
CA THR A 621 -26.82 27.79 -7.17
C THR A 621 -26.40 29.25 -7.14
N ALA A 622 -25.63 29.70 -8.13
CA ALA A 622 -25.15 31.08 -8.20
C ALA A 622 -26.30 32.08 -8.28
N ALA A 623 -27.33 31.77 -9.07
CA ALA A 623 -28.54 32.59 -9.18
C ALA A 623 -29.32 32.63 -7.86
N THR A 624 -29.55 31.48 -7.21
CA THR A 624 -30.28 31.39 -5.94
C THR A 624 -29.60 32.22 -4.85
N LEU A 625 -28.27 32.08 -4.71
CA LEU A 625 -27.52 32.79 -3.69
C LEU A 625 -27.44 34.30 -3.96
N ALA A 626 -27.29 34.70 -5.22
CA ALA A 626 -27.33 36.11 -5.60
C ALA A 626 -28.71 36.72 -5.32
N ALA A 627 -29.80 36.05 -5.72
CA ALA A 627 -31.17 36.49 -5.46
C ALA A 627 -31.44 36.65 -3.96
N TRP A 628 -31.03 35.66 -3.16
CA TRP A 628 -31.15 35.68 -1.71
C TRP A 628 -30.38 36.84 -1.06
N GLU A 629 -29.14 37.09 -1.49
CA GLU A 629 -28.31 38.17 -0.93
C GLU A 629 -28.80 39.56 -1.36
N ILE A 630 -29.24 39.71 -2.61
CA ILE A 630 -29.89 40.93 -3.12
C ILE A 630 -31.15 41.24 -2.30
N HIS A 631 -32.03 40.26 -2.12
CA HIS A 631 -33.27 40.43 -1.37
C HIS A 631 -33.00 40.82 0.09
N ARG A 632 -32.04 40.14 0.75
CA ARG A 632 -31.62 40.47 2.12
C ARG A 632 -31.04 41.87 2.27
N GLY A 633 -30.41 42.40 1.22
CA GLY A 633 -29.85 43.75 1.20
C GLY A 633 -30.88 44.86 1.00
N GLY A 634 -32.16 44.53 0.73
CA GLY A 634 -33.19 45.52 0.41
C GLY A 634 -32.80 46.38 -0.80
N GLU A 635 -33.00 47.69 -0.72
CA GLU A 635 -32.61 48.58 -1.83
C GLU A 635 -31.10 48.64 -2.08
N SER A 636 -30.28 48.63 -1.02
CA SER A 636 -28.82 48.54 -1.20
C SER A 636 -28.41 47.25 -1.90
N GLY A 637 -29.14 46.16 -1.68
CA GLY A 637 -28.96 44.90 -2.40
C GLY A 637 -29.28 45.01 -3.88
N LYS A 638 -30.36 45.71 -4.25
CA LYS A 638 -30.73 45.94 -5.65
C LYS A 638 -29.72 46.84 -6.37
N GLU A 639 -29.29 47.93 -5.75
CA GLU A 639 -28.24 48.81 -6.30
C GLU A 639 -26.93 48.05 -6.55
N ARG A 640 -26.63 47.07 -5.69
CA ARG A 640 -25.44 46.23 -5.76
C ARG A 640 -25.66 44.89 -6.47
N ALA A 641 -26.79 44.71 -7.17
CA ALA A 641 -27.13 43.43 -7.79
C ALA A 641 -26.05 42.91 -8.74
N ARG A 642 -25.45 43.81 -9.53
CA ARG A 642 -24.30 43.48 -10.39
C ARG A 642 -23.11 42.95 -9.57
N GLU A 643 -22.72 43.66 -8.51
CA GLU A 643 -21.58 43.28 -7.67
C GLU A 643 -21.83 41.94 -6.97
N ILE A 644 -23.01 41.75 -6.40
CA ILE A 644 -23.41 40.52 -5.71
C ILE A 644 -23.41 39.34 -6.70
N THR A 645 -23.98 39.53 -7.88
CA THR A 645 -24.03 38.47 -8.91
C THR A 645 -22.63 38.10 -9.39
N VAL A 646 -21.78 39.09 -9.68
CA VAL A 646 -20.37 38.84 -10.05
C VAL A 646 -19.65 38.12 -8.92
N ALA A 647 -19.90 38.45 -7.66
CA ALA A 647 -19.27 37.78 -6.52
C ALA A 647 -19.64 36.29 -6.41
N TYR A 648 -20.88 35.90 -6.72
CA TYR A 648 -21.27 34.49 -6.72
C TYR A 648 -20.79 33.73 -7.97
N VAL A 649 -20.65 34.40 -9.12
CA VAL A 649 -19.95 33.81 -10.26
C VAL A 649 -18.46 33.62 -9.97
N ASP A 650 -17.84 34.61 -9.33
CA ASP A 650 -16.45 34.53 -8.86
C ASP A 650 -16.30 33.42 -7.80
N ALA A 651 -17.30 33.19 -6.94
CA ALA A 651 -17.30 32.07 -6.01
C ALA A 651 -17.32 30.71 -6.73
N VAL A 652 -18.12 30.53 -7.80
CA VAL A 652 -18.07 29.30 -8.61
C VAL A 652 -16.67 29.09 -9.21
N LEU A 653 -16.07 30.14 -9.80
CA LEU A 653 -14.70 30.09 -10.32
C LEU A 653 -13.67 29.79 -9.23
N CYS A 654 -13.75 30.48 -8.08
CA CYS A 654 -12.88 30.24 -6.93
C CYS A 654 -12.99 28.81 -6.42
N GLY A 655 -14.19 28.23 -6.42
CA GLY A 655 -14.39 26.82 -6.09
C GLY A 655 -13.61 25.93 -7.05
N ILE A 656 -13.85 26.06 -8.36
CA ILE A 656 -13.17 25.26 -9.39
C ILE A 656 -11.64 25.37 -9.25
N GLU A 657 -11.13 26.60 -9.14
CA GLU A 657 -9.69 26.86 -9.00
C GLU A 657 -9.11 26.31 -7.70
N ALA A 658 -9.80 26.48 -6.56
CA ALA A 658 -9.33 25.96 -5.28
C ALA A 658 -9.17 24.45 -5.34
N PHE A 659 -10.12 23.73 -5.95
CA PHE A 659 -10.03 22.27 -6.12
C PHE A 659 -8.90 21.87 -7.07
N ASP A 660 -8.85 22.46 -8.27
CA ASP A 660 -7.81 22.11 -9.24
C ASP A 660 -6.41 22.44 -8.69
N ARG A 661 -6.24 23.57 -7.96
CA ARG A 661 -4.99 23.94 -7.28
C ARG A 661 -4.62 22.95 -6.20
N PHE A 662 -5.60 22.56 -5.42
CA PHE A 662 -5.41 21.62 -4.34
C PHE A 662 -5.11 20.21 -4.85
N GLU A 663 -5.57 19.84 -6.05
CA GLU A 663 -5.34 18.54 -6.69
C GLU A 663 -4.08 18.44 -7.54
N GLN A 664 -3.75 19.50 -8.27
CA GLN A 664 -2.71 19.52 -9.30
C GLN A 664 -1.59 20.52 -9.01
N GLY A 665 -1.75 21.37 -7.98
CA GLY A 665 -0.81 22.42 -7.61
C GLY A 665 -1.08 23.75 -8.32
N GLU A 666 -0.11 24.65 -8.31
CA GLU A 666 -0.22 26.00 -8.90
C GLU A 666 -0.38 26.00 -10.44
N ARG A 667 -0.25 24.84 -11.08
CA ARG A 667 -0.46 24.64 -12.50
C ARG A 667 -1.17 23.31 -12.78
N ILE A 668 -2.21 23.32 -13.61
CA ILE A 668 -2.90 22.13 -14.08
C ILE A 668 -2.01 21.40 -15.09
N GLU A 669 -1.50 20.23 -14.71
CA GLU A 669 -0.68 19.39 -15.60
C GLU A 669 -1.54 18.53 -16.53
N ALA A 670 -2.61 17.92 -16.01
CA ALA A 670 -3.57 17.13 -16.79
C ALA A 670 -4.84 17.93 -17.04
N LEU A 671 -4.80 18.82 -18.04
CA LEU A 671 -5.96 19.63 -18.42
C LEU A 671 -6.90 18.85 -19.35
N TYR A 672 -7.96 18.31 -18.78
CA TYR A 672 -9.04 17.67 -19.53
C TYR A 672 -9.88 18.70 -20.31
N GLU A 673 -10.32 18.33 -21.52
CA GLU A 673 -11.09 19.23 -22.39
C GLU A 673 -12.38 19.73 -21.73
N ARG A 674 -13.08 18.88 -20.98
CA ARG A 674 -14.25 19.26 -20.17
C ARG A 674 -13.94 20.31 -19.10
N ARG A 675 -12.75 20.23 -18.48
CA ARG A 675 -12.32 21.19 -17.46
C ARG A 675 -11.97 22.52 -18.12
N LEU A 676 -11.26 22.50 -19.24
CA LEU A 676 -11.02 23.69 -20.08
C LEU A 676 -12.35 24.37 -20.43
N ARG A 677 -13.35 23.60 -20.90
CA ARG A 677 -14.69 24.13 -21.21
C ARG A 677 -15.32 24.85 -20.01
N ARG A 678 -15.27 24.24 -18.82
CA ARG A 678 -15.82 24.83 -17.59
C ARG A 678 -15.16 26.17 -17.24
N TYR A 679 -13.84 26.31 -17.36
CA TYR A 679 -13.16 27.59 -17.17
C TYR A 679 -13.62 28.65 -18.16
N LEU A 680 -13.73 28.31 -19.44
CA LEU A 680 -14.18 29.24 -20.48
C LEU A 680 -15.62 29.70 -20.26
N ILE A 681 -16.52 28.75 -19.94
CA ILE A 681 -17.93 29.02 -19.63
C ILE A 681 -18.04 30.02 -18.47
N TRP A 682 -17.41 29.73 -17.34
CA TRP A 682 -17.59 30.55 -16.14
C TRP A 682 -16.87 31.89 -16.21
N ASN A 683 -15.74 31.99 -16.93
CA ASN A 683 -15.12 33.28 -17.23
C ASN A 683 -15.99 34.13 -18.18
N LEU A 684 -16.66 33.51 -19.16
CA LEU A 684 -17.60 34.24 -20.01
C LEU A 684 -18.86 34.65 -19.22
N GLN A 685 -19.39 33.76 -18.39
CA GLN A 685 -20.52 34.05 -17.51
C GLN A 685 -20.22 35.22 -16.57
N ARG A 686 -19.00 35.29 -16.03
CA ARG A 686 -18.53 36.42 -15.22
C ARG A 686 -18.58 37.74 -15.96
N VAL A 687 -18.10 37.75 -17.21
CA VAL A 687 -18.10 38.94 -18.07
C VAL A 687 -19.52 39.33 -18.50
N ARG A 688 -20.43 38.37 -18.69
CA ARG A 688 -21.87 38.63 -18.91
C ARG A 688 -22.51 39.26 -17.66
N ALA A 689 -22.20 38.75 -16.46
CA ALA A 689 -22.70 39.28 -15.19
C ALA A 689 -22.25 40.73 -14.92
N GLN A 690 -21.06 41.13 -15.39
CA GLN A 690 -20.58 42.51 -15.29
C GLN A 690 -21.43 43.51 -16.09
N SER A 691 -22.25 43.04 -17.03
CA SER A 691 -23.13 43.88 -17.84
C SER A 691 -24.52 44.08 -17.23
N LEU A 692 -24.81 43.47 -16.07
CA LEU A 692 -26.10 43.66 -15.40
C LEU A 692 -26.29 45.12 -14.96
N THR A 693 -27.50 45.63 -15.18
CA THR A 693 -27.93 46.97 -14.75
C THR A 693 -29.07 46.91 -13.74
N GLN A 694 -29.83 45.80 -13.71
CA GLN A 694 -30.98 45.61 -12.83
C GLN A 694 -30.96 44.21 -12.20
N ALA A 695 -31.62 44.03 -11.05
CA ALA A 695 -31.63 42.76 -10.32
C ALA A 695 -32.43 41.67 -11.04
N GLU A 696 -33.48 42.05 -11.76
CA GLU A 696 -34.41 41.17 -12.46
C GLU A 696 -33.73 40.40 -13.60
N GLN A 697 -32.66 40.98 -14.17
CA GLN A 697 -31.86 40.40 -15.25
C GLN A 697 -31.04 39.18 -14.80
N LEU A 698 -30.95 38.92 -13.50
CA LEU A 698 -30.29 37.74 -12.92
C LEU A 698 -30.80 36.44 -13.55
N TRP A 699 -32.12 36.32 -13.73
CA TRP A 699 -32.72 35.11 -14.29
C TRP A 699 -32.51 34.98 -15.79
N GLU A 700 -32.38 36.09 -16.53
CA GLU A 700 -32.00 36.06 -17.94
C GLU A 700 -30.53 35.62 -18.12
N LEU A 701 -29.66 36.02 -17.20
CA LEU A 701 -28.24 35.65 -17.22
C LEU A 701 -28.03 34.13 -17.08
N PHE A 702 -28.74 33.49 -16.14
CA PHE A 702 -28.60 32.07 -15.83
C PHE A 702 -29.65 31.16 -16.48
N GLY A 703 -30.72 31.72 -17.06
CA GLY A 703 -31.86 30.96 -17.59
C GLY A 703 -31.61 30.22 -18.89
N GLN A 704 -30.43 30.37 -19.50
CA GLN A 704 -30.06 29.67 -20.72
C GLN A 704 -28.73 28.92 -20.56
N ARG A 705 -28.63 27.77 -21.22
CA ARG A 705 -27.40 26.98 -21.29
C ARG A 705 -26.34 27.72 -22.11
N LEU A 706 -25.20 28.00 -21.50
CA LEU A 706 -24.04 28.62 -22.12
C LEU A 706 -22.93 27.59 -22.35
N ILE A 707 -22.63 27.26 -23.61
CA ILE A 707 -21.51 26.39 -23.98
C ILE A 707 -20.39 27.27 -24.55
N VAL A 708 -19.14 27.04 -24.14
CA VAL A 708 -17.97 27.76 -24.68
C VAL A 708 -16.85 26.78 -24.95
N GLU A 709 -16.44 26.61 -26.21
CA GLU A 709 -15.37 25.70 -26.60
C GLU A 709 -14.23 26.43 -27.30
N LEU A 710 -12.99 26.01 -27.03
CA LEU A 710 -11.83 26.37 -27.82
C LEU A 710 -11.53 25.22 -28.78
N ALA A 711 -11.51 25.46 -30.08
CA ALA A 711 -11.28 24.40 -31.07
C ALA A 711 -10.63 24.92 -32.37
N PRO A 712 -9.82 24.11 -33.08
CA PRO A 712 -9.49 22.72 -32.77
C PRO A 712 -8.34 22.57 -31.75
N LEU A 713 -8.42 21.50 -30.96
CA LEU A 713 -7.44 21.14 -29.93
C LEU A 713 -6.75 19.81 -30.27
N GLN A 714 -5.42 19.79 -30.15
CA GLN A 714 -4.61 18.59 -30.11
C GLN A 714 -4.63 18.01 -28.69
N GLY A 715 -4.61 16.69 -28.58
CA GLY A 715 -4.65 16.00 -27.31
C GLY A 715 -4.61 14.50 -27.46
N ARG A 716 -4.56 13.82 -26.31
CA ARG A 716 -4.56 12.37 -26.19
C ARG A 716 -5.70 11.89 -25.31
N LEU A 717 -6.19 10.69 -25.56
CA LEU A 717 -7.12 10.03 -24.65
C LEU A 717 -6.33 9.40 -23.51
N ASP A 718 -6.81 9.56 -22.28
CA ASP A 718 -6.32 8.78 -21.16
C ASP A 718 -6.92 7.36 -21.16
N GLU A 719 -6.52 6.52 -20.20
CA GLU A 719 -7.01 5.14 -20.08
C GLU A 719 -8.53 5.02 -19.85
N ARG A 720 -9.20 6.13 -19.57
CA ARG A 720 -10.66 6.22 -19.39
C ARG A 720 -11.36 6.88 -20.58
N PHE A 721 -10.64 7.08 -21.67
CA PHE A 721 -11.11 7.75 -22.88
C PHE A 721 -11.49 9.23 -22.67
N ASP A 722 -10.99 9.87 -21.61
CA ASP A 722 -11.10 11.32 -21.45
C ASP A 722 -10.00 12.02 -22.24
N LYS A 723 -10.34 13.04 -23.01
CA LYS A 723 -9.36 13.81 -23.80
C LYS A 723 -8.60 14.79 -22.90
N VAL A 724 -7.30 14.56 -22.78
CA VAL A 724 -6.31 15.46 -22.19
C VAL A 724 -5.80 16.39 -23.30
N VAL A 725 -5.88 17.70 -23.06
CA VAL A 725 -5.51 18.73 -24.03
C VAL A 725 -4.00 18.98 -23.96
N ASP A 726 -3.30 18.76 -25.06
CA ASP A 726 -1.86 18.99 -25.18
C ASP A 726 -1.59 20.43 -25.67
N ALA A 727 -2.21 20.83 -26.79
CA ALA A 727 -2.03 22.15 -27.38
C ALA A 727 -3.23 22.56 -28.25
N PRO A 728 -3.54 23.85 -28.40
CA PRO A 728 -4.45 24.32 -29.43
C PRO A 728 -3.74 24.41 -30.79
N GLN A 729 -4.48 24.28 -31.90
CA GLN A 729 -3.93 24.64 -33.21
C GLN A 729 -3.84 26.17 -33.36
N GLU A 730 -2.97 26.66 -34.24
CA GLU A 730 -2.79 28.11 -34.46
C GLU A 730 -4.07 28.82 -34.92
N ASN A 731 -4.93 28.11 -35.66
CA ASN A 731 -6.21 28.60 -36.16
C ASN A 731 -7.38 28.37 -35.19
N ALA A 732 -7.12 28.01 -33.92
CA ALA A 732 -8.19 27.76 -32.97
C ALA A 732 -9.00 29.02 -32.66
N GLU A 733 -10.32 28.84 -32.62
CA GLU A 733 -11.32 29.88 -32.37
C GLU A 733 -12.14 29.51 -31.12
N ILE A 734 -12.79 30.52 -30.51
CA ILE A 734 -13.79 30.27 -29.48
C ILE A 734 -15.17 30.14 -30.14
N PHE A 735 -15.83 29.03 -29.85
CA PHE A 735 -17.21 28.76 -30.21
C PHE A 735 -18.09 28.97 -28.98
N VAL A 736 -19.14 29.77 -29.11
CA VAL A 736 -20.12 29.99 -28.03
C VAL A 736 -21.49 29.55 -28.52
N VAL A 737 -22.20 28.77 -27.71
CA VAL A 737 -23.61 28.44 -27.94
C VAL A 737 -24.44 28.97 -26.77
N LEU A 738 -25.45 29.77 -27.08
CA LEU A 738 -26.40 30.30 -26.09
C LEU A 738 -27.81 30.31 -26.70
N GLY A 739 -28.77 29.67 -26.03
CA GLY A 739 -30.16 29.64 -26.49
C GLY A 739 -30.32 29.07 -27.92
N GLY A 740 -29.50 28.08 -28.29
CA GLY A 740 -29.51 27.46 -29.62
C GLY A 740 -28.79 28.27 -30.73
N LYS A 741 -28.16 29.40 -30.41
CA LYS A 741 -27.43 30.23 -31.37
C LYS A 741 -25.92 30.00 -31.26
N LEU A 742 -25.28 29.68 -32.38
CA LEU A 742 -23.83 29.51 -32.48
C LEU A 742 -23.14 30.84 -32.84
N MET A 743 -22.11 31.20 -32.08
CA MET A 743 -21.24 32.36 -32.29
C MET A 743 -19.80 31.87 -32.43
N ARG A 744 -19.04 32.47 -33.35
CA ARG A 744 -17.61 32.18 -33.56
C ARG A 744 -16.82 33.45 -33.30
N SER A 745 -15.77 33.34 -32.50
CA SER A 745 -14.94 34.47 -32.10
C SER A 745 -13.48 34.16 -32.36
N ARG A 746 -12.85 34.97 -33.21
CA ARG A 746 -11.40 34.92 -33.43
C ARG A 746 -10.68 35.63 -32.31
N LEU A 747 -9.62 34.99 -31.83
CA LEU A 747 -8.80 35.46 -30.73
C LEU A 747 -7.70 36.44 -31.20
N ALA A 748 -8.07 37.46 -31.96
CA ALA A 748 -7.09 38.36 -32.59
C ALA A 748 -6.13 39.07 -31.61
N ALA A 749 -6.56 39.24 -30.35
CA ALA A 749 -5.77 39.89 -29.30
C ALA A 749 -4.88 38.94 -28.47
N GLN A 750 -5.14 37.62 -28.50
CA GLN A 750 -4.44 36.64 -27.65
C GLN A 750 -4.32 35.32 -28.40
N ALA A 751 -3.11 34.79 -28.56
CA ALA A 751 -2.95 33.49 -29.21
C ALA A 751 -3.71 32.39 -28.44
N PRO A 752 -4.29 31.37 -29.11
CA PRO A 752 -4.99 30.27 -28.45
C PRO A 752 -4.16 29.57 -27.36
N SER A 753 -2.84 29.47 -27.56
CA SER A 753 -1.90 28.91 -26.58
C SER A 753 -1.84 29.72 -25.28
N VAL A 754 -2.00 31.04 -25.35
CA VAL A 754 -2.03 31.92 -24.18
C VAL A 754 -3.29 31.68 -23.35
N ILE A 755 -4.43 31.40 -23.99
CA ILE A 755 -5.66 31.05 -23.26
C ILE A 755 -5.52 29.69 -22.58
N LEU A 756 -4.97 28.69 -23.29
CA LEU A 756 -4.74 27.37 -22.71
C LEU A 756 -3.82 27.46 -21.48
N GLU A 757 -2.72 28.19 -21.59
CA GLU A 757 -1.79 28.37 -20.47
C GLU A 757 -2.44 29.18 -19.33
N ALA A 758 -3.22 30.22 -19.63
CA ALA A 758 -3.95 30.97 -18.62
C ALA A 758 -4.95 30.11 -17.84
N VAL A 759 -5.58 29.11 -18.46
CA VAL A 759 -6.37 28.11 -17.73
C VAL A 759 -5.48 27.25 -16.85
N ARG A 760 -4.35 26.76 -17.39
CA ARG A 760 -3.42 25.92 -16.63
C ARG A 760 -2.86 26.63 -15.40
N THR A 761 -2.59 27.93 -15.47
CA THR A 761 -2.02 28.72 -14.37
C THR A 761 -3.04 29.57 -13.63
N PHE A 762 -4.33 29.38 -13.90
CA PHE A 762 -5.43 30.12 -13.26
C PHE A 762 -5.34 31.65 -13.41
N ASP A 763 -4.84 32.16 -14.55
CA ASP A 763 -4.72 33.60 -14.82
C ASP A 763 -6.08 34.20 -15.23
N ARG A 764 -6.85 34.62 -14.22
CA ARG A 764 -8.14 35.30 -14.40
C ARG A 764 -8.06 36.60 -15.20
N LYS A 765 -6.92 37.29 -15.20
CA LYS A 765 -6.79 38.57 -15.91
C LYS A 765 -6.77 38.32 -17.42
N VAL A 766 -5.97 37.35 -17.86
CA VAL A 766 -5.88 36.94 -19.26
C VAL A 766 -7.21 36.37 -19.74
N LEU A 767 -7.81 35.43 -18.98
CA LEU A 767 -9.11 34.83 -19.30
C LEU A 767 -10.23 35.88 -19.36
N GLY A 768 -10.27 36.81 -18.40
CA GLY A 768 -11.25 37.89 -18.39
C GLY A 768 -11.10 38.86 -19.57
N LEU A 769 -9.87 39.14 -20.03
CA LEU A 769 -9.63 39.91 -21.25
C LEU A 769 -10.13 39.17 -22.50
N ALA A 770 -9.83 37.87 -22.61
CA ALA A 770 -10.31 37.02 -23.70
C ALA A 770 -11.84 37.04 -23.80
N MET A 771 -12.51 36.76 -22.68
CA MET A 771 -13.96 36.66 -22.63
C MET A 771 -14.67 38.01 -22.80
N ARG A 772 -14.04 39.12 -22.40
CA ARG A 772 -14.52 40.47 -22.75
C ARG A 772 -14.50 40.69 -24.26
N ALA A 773 -13.42 40.34 -24.94
CA ALA A 773 -13.37 40.45 -26.40
C ALA A 773 -14.45 39.59 -27.08
N VAL A 774 -14.68 38.37 -26.59
CA VAL A 774 -15.76 37.49 -27.06
C VAL A 774 -17.15 38.11 -26.84
N ARG A 775 -17.40 38.67 -25.64
CA ARG A 775 -18.65 39.37 -25.34
C ARG A 775 -18.86 40.56 -26.28
N GLU A 776 -17.86 41.42 -26.46
CA GLU A 776 -18.00 42.62 -27.31
C GLU A 776 -18.31 42.27 -28.78
N GLN A 777 -17.72 41.20 -29.32
CA GLN A 777 -18.02 40.73 -30.68
C GLN A 777 -19.49 40.32 -30.86
N HIS A 778 -20.15 39.85 -29.79
CA HIS A 778 -21.52 39.31 -29.82
C HIS A 778 -22.42 39.91 -28.74
N LEU A 779 -22.25 41.20 -28.42
CA LEU A 779 -22.86 41.85 -27.25
C LEU A 779 -24.38 41.70 -27.20
N GLY A 780 -25.04 41.86 -28.36
CA GLY A 780 -26.50 41.74 -28.46
C GLY A 780 -27.07 40.35 -28.17
N LEU A 781 -26.25 39.29 -28.25
CA LEU A 781 -26.65 37.92 -27.93
C LEU A 781 -26.19 37.52 -26.52
N LEU A 782 -24.97 37.92 -26.13
CA LEU A 782 -24.37 37.48 -24.87
C LEU A 782 -24.81 38.32 -23.67
N ALA A 783 -25.15 39.59 -23.86
CA ALA A 783 -25.68 40.45 -22.81
C ALA A 783 -26.75 41.39 -23.38
N PRO A 784 -27.92 40.86 -23.79
CA PRO A 784 -28.98 41.66 -24.41
C PRO A 784 -29.49 42.79 -23.50
N TRP A 785 -29.38 42.63 -22.18
CA TRP A 785 -29.72 43.60 -21.15
C TRP A 785 -28.71 44.75 -20.96
N ALA A 786 -27.56 44.70 -21.65
CA ALA A 786 -26.52 45.73 -21.55
C ALA A 786 -26.84 46.99 -22.38
N ARG A 787 -28.01 47.04 -23.03
CA ARG A 787 -28.41 48.06 -24.01
C ARG A 787 -29.35 49.09 -23.42
#